data_AF-A0ABD1KX44-F1
#
_entry.id   AF-A0ABD1KX44-F1
#
_cell.length_a   1.000
_cell.length_b   1.000
_cell.length_c   1.000
_cell.angle_alpha   90.00
_cell.angle_beta   90.00
_cell.angle_gamma   90.00
#
_symmetry.space_group_name_H-M   'P 1'
#
loop_
_entity.id
_entity.type
_entity.pdbx_description
1 polymer ?
#
loop_
_entity_poly.entity_id
_entity_poly.type
_entity_poly.pdbx_seq_one_letter_code
_entity_poly.pdbx_strand_id
1 'polypeptide(L)'
;MEGPTAVLEEIARRLQKDGVPSDASLEERLCHLWQELVQREGELLSSSNELQALRKQQASEMKEVENYVEHIRNLLEERESLAAEYERENEQLRAELAQMKHQLDSQRKEVVEMLEQEGLAEISQSSSSEQVAYMLVERATLLERLEAAERKLDTQTLTGNLREVHLQEELDHIRHTMEEELRQQQESVQRTKESMSKAHGEEVLKQREERQRLERDLEEASRRLTMAHEEIRHLTDELDSFRKNKHPSDVIEQQEAKEQNQRLSEEIRVLRERVCSLDAEREGLLEMVEMRKSTNHGPEISADQSALNLEQAGGADPLHGSLVSSEDQEVHKRCRREWEDQECRLREVQRRLDKLRGEHEELVERNEELEALLGEEQNCSKEAREQLEGELEGLRRKMKSMEAELSQRPTLISSPSAKEGSVNPQQQRDMPGERVAFLEGRLEEEKKWRKQLEVDLTAAQTVLRKEREMLQRNQEELKATRSEMQSLRVECQQAKALNQTLVQARGEKEVLEEKVAQLERTHARLKSDLAAQAENGPAQKDLRESRGQVSELTAQVERLKAELSSLEKDHRALKNEMTERSRQVLELQSELSKEAQLRLQAEGERQRLGLELQHVREQQHHQQHQQLQGVGLEGRRLKPEGEPRPRPAIGASSHEQGGSQLASLKQEMSRLHCTLEEERELAGQHQLALQAQISEAHARSKSQDSVLQQKTEENKQLKQDLVRTQNLFTSAERELRYEREKNLDLKKHNALLDQEKLKVCAELRQAQAKLAQLEQSERGRALEVERLQQRSRELELQLARSSQSRHSTSSLQEELCAERSRLIAADKKA
;
A
#
# COMPACT_ATOMS: atom_id res chain seq x y z
N MET A 1 78.22 23.21 -9.62
CA MET A 1 79.36 22.62 -10.35
C MET A 1 80.44 22.27 -9.35
N GLU A 2 80.37 21.09 -8.76
CA GLU A 2 81.48 20.56 -7.97
C GLU A 2 82.57 20.05 -8.93
N GLY A 3 83.83 20.09 -8.50
CA GLY A 3 84.95 19.68 -9.36
C GLY A 3 84.90 18.18 -9.68
N PRO A 4 85.41 17.73 -10.83
CA PRO A 4 85.41 16.32 -11.21
C PRO A 4 86.14 15.43 -10.19
N THR A 5 87.10 15.98 -9.43
CA THR A 5 87.75 15.31 -8.30
C THR A 5 86.79 14.94 -7.17
N ALA A 6 85.87 15.84 -6.79
CA ALA A 6 84.91 15.58 -5.72
C ALA A 6 83.92 14.46 -6.10
N VAL A 7 83.50 14.41 -7.37
CA VAL A 7 82.65 13.34 -7.90
C VAL A 7 83.39 12.00 -7.92
N LEU A 8 84.68 12.00 -8.27
CA LEU A 8 85.52 10.79 -8.22
C LEU A 8 85.77 10.31 -6.79
N GLU A 9 85.95 11.21 -5.83
CA GLU A 9 86.05 10.87 -4.39
C GLU A 9 84.72 10.30 -3.85
N GLU A 10 83.57 10.83 -4.27
CA GLU A 10 82.24 10.29 -3.95
C GLU A 10 82.06 8.88 -4.51
N ILE A 11 82.40 8.66 -5.79
CA ILE A 11 82.33 7.34 -6.44
C ILE A 11 83.27 6.34 -5.76
N ALA A 12 84.51 6.74 -5.43
CA ALA A 12 85.45 5.88 -4.73
C ALA A 12 84.95 5.48 -3.33
N ARG A 13 84.31 6.40 -2.61
CA ARG A 13 83.74 6.14 -1.27
C ARG A 13 82.53 5.21 -1.33
N ARG A 14 81.72 5.28 -2.40
CA ARG A 14 80.61 4.34 -2.65
C ARG A 14 81.13 2.95 -2.97
N LEU A 15 82.03 2.82 -3.95
CA LEU A 15 82.69 1.54 -4.28
C LEU A 15 83.29 0.85 -3.05
N GLN A 16 83.97 1.61 -2.17
CA GLN A 16 84.53 1.07 -0.93
C GLN A 16 83.45 0.64 0.09
N LYS A 17 82.31 1.33 0.13
CA LYS A 17 81.15 0.95 0.97
C LYS A 17 80.45 -0.30 0.44
N ASP A 18 80.39 -0.47 -0.87
CA ASP A 18 79.80 -1.60 -1.57
C ASP A 18 80.71 -2.85 -1.57
N GLY A 19 81.91 -2.74 -0.95
CA GLY A 19 82.85 -3.84 -0.76
C GLY A 19 83.92 -3.99 -1.85
N VAL A 20 83.94 -3.12 -2.87
CA VAL A 20 84.95 -3.15 -3.94
C VAL A 20 86.29 -2.66 -3.37
N PRO A 21 87.37 -3.49 -3.40
CA PRO A 21 88.59 -3.18 -2.67
C PRO A 21 89.41 -2.07 -3.35
N SER A 22 90.21 -1.36 -2.55
CA SER A 22 90.86 -0.10 -2.98
C SER A 22 91.97 -0.31 -4.03
N ASP A 23 92.40 -1.54 -4.26
CA ASP A 23 93.35 -2.00 -5.28
C ASP A 23 92.68 -2.64 -6.52
N ALA A 24 91.36 -2.81 -6.53
CA ALA A 24 90.61 -3.34 -7.68
C ALA A 24 90.90 -2.57 -8.98
N SER A 25 90.93 -3.27 -10.11
CA SER A 25 91.17 -2.69 -11.42
C SER A 25 90.09 -1.70 -11.84
N LEU A 26 90.39 -0.88 -12.86
CA LEU A 26 89.41 0.02 -13.45
C LEU A 26 88.25 -0.74 -14.11
N GLU A 27 88.51 -1.92 -14.68
CA GLU A 27 87.48 -2.75 -15.31
C GLU A 27 86.51 -3.32 -14.26
N GLU A 28 87.02 -3.88 -13.14
CA GLU A 28 86.17 -4.38 -12.04
C GLU A 28 85.27 -3.27 -11.45
N ARG A 29 85.82 -2.07 -11.25
CA ARG A 29 85.05 -0.91 -10.75
C ARG A 29 83.99 -0.44 -11.75
N LEU A 30 84.31 -0.41 -13.05
CA LEU A 30 83.36 -0.04 -14.10
C LEU A 30 82.26 -1.10 -14.25
N CYS A 31 82.60 -2.40 -14.14
CA CYS A 31 81.61 -3.48 -14.12
C CYS A 31 80.67 -3.38 -12.92
N HIS A 32 81.17 -3.09 -11.72
CA HIS A 32 80.32 -2.87 -10.53
C HIS A 32 79.40 -1.66 -10.71
N LEU A 33 79.93 -0.51 -11.13
CA LEU A 33 79.12 0.70 -11.37
C LEU A 33 78.07 0.49 -12.47
N TRP A 34 78.37 -0.29 -13.51
CA TRP A 34 77.42 -0.65 -14.56
C TRP A 34 76.33 -1.60 -14.05
N GLN A 35 76.68 -2.59 -13.21
CA GLN A 35 75.71 -3.49 -12.59
C GLN A 35 74.77 -2.75 -11.64
N GLU A 36 75.30 -1.87 -10.78
CA GLU A 36 74.50 -0.97 -9.94
C GLU A 36 73.58 -0.08 -10.80
N LEU A 37 74.10 0.58 -11.84
CA LEU A 37 73.29 1.44 -12.72
C LEU A 37 72.14 0.69 -13.37
N VAL A 38 72.40 -0.50 -13.95
CA VAL A 38 71.36 -1.34 -14.57
C VAL A 38 70.36 -1.85 -13.53
N GLN A 39 70.79 -2.13 -12.29
CA GLN A 39 69.88 -2.48 -11.20
C GLN A 39 69.00 -1.28 -10.80
N ARG A 40 69.56 -0.07 -10.64
CA ARG A 40 68.78 1.14 -10.32
C ARG A 40 67.80 1.53 -11.41
N GLU A 41 68.18 1.38 -12.68
CA GLU A 41 67.27 1.58 -13.81
C GLU A 41 66.14 0.54 -13.80
N GLY A 42 66.43 -0.72 -13.44
CA GLY A 42 65.44 -1.76 -13.21
C GLY A 42 64.48 -1.46 -12.06
N GLU A 43 65.01 -1.06 -10.89
CA GLU A 43 64.24 -0.64 -9.69
C GLU A 43 63.34 0.57 -9.98
N LEU A 44 63.85 1.55 -10.76
CA LEU A 44 63.10 2.74 -11.15
C LEU A 44 62.03 2.44 -12.19
N LEU A 45 62.29 1.50 -13.12
CA LEU A 45 61.29 1.02 -14.07
C LEU A 45 60.19 0.19 -13.39
N SER A 46 60.53 -0.71 -12.46
CA SER A 46 59.52 -1.50 -11.73
C SER A 46 58.64 -0.62 -10.85
N SER A 47 59.23 0.25 -10.03
CA SER A 47 58.48 1.18 -9.18
C SER A 47 57.64 2.20 -9.99
N SER A 48 58.12 2.64 -11.16
CA SER A 48 57.33 3.47 -12.09
C SER A 48 56.12 2.72 -12.66
N ASN A 49 56.30 1.44 -13.03
CA ASN A 49 55.21 0.57 -13.50
C ASN A 49 54.18 0.28 -12.38
N GLU A 50 54.64 0.04 -11.14
CA GLU A 50 53.80 -0.14 -9.96
C GLU A 50 52.98 1.14 -9.66
N LEU A 51 53.61 2.31 -9.68
CA LEU A 51 52.90 3.59 -9.56
C LEU A 51 51.89 3.82 -10.70
N GLN A 52 52.18 3.35 -11.91
CA GLN A 52 51.21 3.41 -13.02
C GLN A 52 50.06 2.42 -12.83
N ALA A 53 50.31 1.24 -12.27
CA ALA A 53 49.29 0.24 -11.95
C ALA A 53 48.36 0.76 -10.83
N LEU A 54 48.92 1.29 -9.74
CA LEU A 54 48.16 1.91 -8.64
C LEU A 54 47.30 3.09 -9.13
N ARG A 55 47.82 3.94 -10.03
CA ARG A 55 47.03 5.02 -10.65
C ARG A 55 45.87 4.50 -11.52
N LYS A 56 46.04 3.38 -12.22
CA LYS A 56 44.96 2.73 -13.00
C LYS A 56 43.91 2.10 -12.07
N GLN A 57 44.34 1.47 -10.98
CA GLN A 57 43.45 0.93 -9.95
C GLN A 57 42.64 2.06 -9.29
N GLN A 58 43.29 3.13 -8.82
CA GLN A 58 42.61 4.29 -8.25
C GLN A 58 41.57 4.90 -9.23
N ALA A 59 41.90 4.97 -10.53
CA ALA A 59 40.98 5.47 -11.54
C ALA A 59 39.76 4.54 -11.79
N SER A 60 39.90 3.23 -11.59
CA SER A 60 38.76 2.29 -11.67
C SER A 60 37.92 2.32 -10.39
N GLU A 61 38.54 2.37 -9.21
CA GLU A 61 37.86 2.51 -7.91
C GLU A 61 37.05 3.82 -7.85
N MET A 62 37.63 4.95 -8.30
CA MET A 62 36.92 6.23 -8.41
C MET A 62 35.70 6.12 -9.33
N LYS A 63 35.82 5.41 -10.46
CA LYS A 63 34.70 5.23 -11.39
C LYS A 63 33.62 4.31 -10.83
N GLU A 64 33.97 3.29 -10.04
CA GLU A 64 32.98 2.49 -9.32
C GLU A 64 32.23 3.34 -8.28
N VAL A 65 32.93 4.20 -7.53
CA VAL A 65 32.30 5.17 -6.61
C VAL A 65 31.38 6.15 -7.36
N GLU A 66 31.78 6.66 -8.52
CA GLU A 66 30.92 7.50 -9.37
C GLU A 66 29.61 6.77 -9.77
N ASN A 67 29.70 5.52 -10.22
CA ASN A 67 28.54 4.69 -10.56
C ASN A 67 27.62 4.47 -9.34
N TYR A 68 28.18 4.19 -8.15
CA TYR A 68 27.38 4.02 -6.93
C TYR A 68 26.69 5.33 -6.51
N VAL A 69 27.35 6.48 -6.63
CA VAL A 69 26.75 7.80 -6.36
C VAL A 69 25.64 8.11 -7.36
N GLU A 70 25.80 7.76 -8.64
CA GLU A 70 24.73 7.90 -9.65
C GLU A 70 23.52 7.00 -9.34
N HIS A 71 23.74 5.73 -8.98
CA HIS A 71 22.66 4.84 -8.56
C HIS A 71 21.90 5.36 -7.32
N ILE A 72 22.62 5.91 -6.33
CA ILE A 72 22.01 6.53 -5.15
C ILE A 72 21.18 7.78 -5.51
N ARG A 73 21.61 8.59 -6.49
CA ARG A 73 20.81 9.72 -6.99
C ARG A 73 19.51 9.24 -7.62
N ASN A 74 19.57 8.24 -8.50
CA ASN A 74 18.38 7.71 -9.18
C ASN A 74 17.36 7.17 -8.17
N LEU A 75 17.81 6.45 -7.13
CA LEU A 75 16.94 5.97 -6.04
C LEU A 75 16.34 7.10 -5.19
N LEU A 76 17.02 8.25 -5.07
CA LEU A 76 16.49 9.44 -4.40
C LEU A 76 15.44 10.15 -5.29
N GLU A 77 15.70 10.27 -6.59
CA GLU A 77 14.76 10.84 -7.57
C GLU A 77 13.48 10.00 -7.67
N GLU A 78 13.57 8.66 -7.73
CA GLU A 78 12.43 7.73 -7.66
C GLU A 78 11.64 7.87 -6.35
N ARG A 79 12.33 8.05 -5.22
CA ARG A 79 11.69 8.27 -3.92
C ARG A 79 10.99 9.63 -3.85
N GLU A 80 11.54 10.67 -4.47
CA GLU A 80 10.96 12.01 -4.52
C GLU A 80 9.78 12.10 -5.50
N SER A 81 9.81 11.37 -6.63
CA SER A 81 8.66 11.28 -7.53
C SER A 81 7.47 10.57 -6.87
N LEU A 82 7.72 9.43 -6.22
CA LEU A 82 6.69 8.69 -5.46
C LEU A 82 6.12 9.52 -4.30
N ALA A 83 6.96 10.29 -3.59
CA ALA A 83 6.49 11.19 -2.54
C ALA A 83 5.56 12.27 -3.11
N ALA A 84 5.93 12.89 -4.24
CA ALA A 84 5.10 13.90 -4.90
C ALA A 84 3.80 13.31 -5.50
N GLU A 85 3.78 12.03 -5.87
CA GLU A 85 2.55 11.33 -6.28
C GLU A 85 1.60 11.14 -5.09
N TYR A 86 2.08 10.61 -3.96
CA TYR A 86 1.30 10.50 -2.73
C TYR A 86 0.80 11.85 -2.19
N GLU A 87 1.56 12.92 -2.34
CA GLU A 87 1.12 14.27 -1.97
C GLU A 87 -0.07 14.74 -2.84
N ARG A 88 0.00 14.55 -4.16
CA ARG A 88 -1.11 14.88 -5.09
C ARG A 88 -2.36 14.05 -4.82
N GLU A 89 -2.23 12.74 -4.58
CA GLU A 89 -3.36 11.89 -4.19
C GLU A 89 -4.02 12.37 -2.89
N ASN A 90 -3.21 12.76 -1.89
CA ASN A 90 -3.71 13.32 -0.64
C ASN A 90 -4.40 14.69 -0.83
N GLU A 91 -3.94 15.51 -1.76
CA GLU A 91 -4.61 16.78 -2.12
C GLU A 91 -5.94 16.53 -2.84
N GLN A 92 -5.99 15.59 -3.78
CA GLN A 92 -7.22 15.20 -4.47
C GLN A 92 -8.26 14.65 -3.48
N LEU A 93 -7.88 13.69 -2.61
CA LEU A 93 -8.78 13.15 -1.59
C LEU A 93 -9.30 14.21 -0.61
N ARG A 94 -8.50 15.23 -0.29
CA ARG A 94 -8.95 16.39 0.51
C ARG A 94 -9.95 17.27 -0.26
N ALA A 95 -9.76 17.47 -1.55
CA ALA A 95 -10.68 18.21 -2.41
C ALA A 95 -12.03 17.47 -2.56
N GLU A 96 -12.00 16.16 -2.79
CA GLU A 96 -13.19 15.31 -2.86
C GLU A 96 -13.96 15.31 -1.53
N LEU A 97 -13.26 15.17 -0.38
CA LEU A 97 -13.87 15.29 0.95
C LEU A 97 -14.47 16.69 1.21
N ALA A 98 -13.89 17.75 0.66
CA ALA A 98 -14.44 19.10 0.77
C ALA A 98 -15.70 19.27 -0.11
N GLN A 99 -15.70 18.69 -1.32
CA GLN A 99 -16.86 18.67 -2.22
C GLN A 99 -18.03 17.90 -1.61
N MET A 100 -17.78 16.70 -1.05
CA MET A 100 -18.80 15.90 -0.37
C MET A 100 -19.41 16.63 0.84
N LYS A 101 -18.58 17.32 1.64
CA LYS A 101 -19.08 18.19 2.73
C LYS A 101 -19.97 19.32 2.22
N HIS A 102 -19.56 19.99 1.14
CA HIS A 102 -20.36 21.08 0.57
C HIS A 102 -21.72 20.60 0.02
N GLN A 103 -21.77 19.40 -0.56
CA GLN A 103 -23.02 18.76 -0.99
C GLN A 103 -23.93 18.43 0.21
N LEU A 104 -23.38 17.86 1.29
CA LEU A 104 -24.12 17.58 2.52
C LEU A 104 -24.63 18.87 3.20
N ASP A 105 -23.84 19.96 3.18
CA ASP A 105 -24.25 21.27 3.69
C ASP A 105 -25.35 21.92 2.82
N SER A 106 -25.40 21.65 1.51
CA SER A 106 -26.52 22.07 0.64
C SER A 106 -27.80 21.29 0.99
N GLN A 107 -27.71 19.96 0.98
CA GLN A 107 -28.83 19.08 1.32
C GLN A 107 -29.38 19.37 2.73
N ARG A 108 -28.51 19.69 3.70
CA ARG A 108 -28.95 20.11 5.03
C ARG A 108 -29.71 21.42 5.01
N LYS A 109 -29.32 22.41 4.22
CA LYS A 109 -30.07 23.67 4.06
C LYS A 109 -31.41 23.45 3.38
N GLU A 110 -31.46 22.62 2.33
CA GLU A 110 -32.69 22.23 1.65
C GLU A 110 -33.68 21.57 2.63
N VAL A 111 -33.19 20.69 3.53
CA VAL A 111 -34.01 20.09 4.61
C VAL A 111 -34.44 21.11 5.66
N VAL A 112 -33.57 22.05 6.07
CA VAL A 112 -33.91 23.15 6.99
C VAL A 112 -35.05 24.00 6.39
N GLU A 113 -34.92 24.42 5.13
CA GLU A 113 -35.89 25.25 4.42
C GLU A 113 -37.23 24.52 4.21
N MET A 114 -37.23 23.21 3.94
CA MET A 114 -38.46 22.41 3.87
C MET A 114 -39.16 22.28 5.23
N LEU A 115 -38.41 22.02 6.31
CA LEU A 115 -38.97 21.95 7.66
C LEU A 115 -39.57 23.29 8.11
N GLU A 116 -38.94 24.41 7.74
CA GLU A 116 -39.46 25.75 8.04
C GLU A 116 -40.72 26.09 7.22
N GLN A 117 -40.83 25.61 5.97
CA GLN A 117 -42.03 25.76 5.12
C GLN A 117 -43.24 24.98 5.65
N GLU A 118 -43.03 23.76 6.15
CA GLU A 118 -44.09 22.93 6.77
C GLU A 118 -44.41 23.35 8.24
N GLY A 119 -43.83 24.45 8.72
CA GLY A 119 -44.08 24.99 10.07
C GLY A 119 -43.32 24.27 11.20
N LEU A 120 -42.44 23.32 10.86
CA LEU A 120 -41.60 22.54 11.79
C LEU A 120 -40.26 23.25 12.11
N ALA A 121 -40.26 24.58 12.16
CA ALA A 121 -39.08 25.40 12.41
C ALA A 121 -38.38 25.08 13.75
N GLU A 122 -39.11 24.60 14.75
CA GLU A 122 -38.55 24.22 16.05
C GLU A 122 -37.54 23.04 15.98
N ILE A 123 -37.61 22.22 14.93
CA ILE A 123 -36.66 21.11 14.69
C ILE A 123 -35.71 21.34 13.50
N SER A 124 -35.82 22.47 12.77
CA SER A 124 -35.01 22.70 11.56
C SER A 124 -33.50 22.69 11.87
N GLN A 125 -33.10 23.16 13.05
CA GLN A 125 -31.71 23.26 13.48
C GLN A 125 -31.18 22.02 14.23
N SER A 126 -32.05 21.07 14.59
CA SER A 126 -31.71 19.85 15.33
C SER A 126 -30.79 18.90 14.53
N SER A 127 -30.29 17.83 15.16
CA SER A 127 -29.62 16.75 14.43
C SER A 127 -30.61 16.00 13.53
N SER A 128 -30.12 15.41 12.43
CA SER A 128 -30.94 14.59 11.53
C SER A 128 -31.60 13.41 12.25
N SER A 129 -30.94 12.86 13.27
CA SER A 129 -31.50 11.85 14.18
C SER A 129 -32.71 12.35 14.98
N GLU A 130 -32.67 13.58 15.49
CA GLU A 130 -33.78 14.20 16.23
C GLU A 130 -34.93 14.60 15.30
N GLN A 131 -34.61 15.11 14.10
CA GLN A 131 -35.59 15.41 13.05
C GLN A 131 -36.36 14.15 12.63
N VAL A 132 -35.66 13.04 12.37
CA VAL A 132 -36.29 11.74 12.05
C VAL A 132 -37.10 11.22 13.25
N ALA A 133 -36.60 11.33 14.48
CA ALA A 133 -37.35 10.92 15.67
C ALA A 133 -38.65 11.72 15.84
N TYR A 134 -38.62 13.04 15.63
CA TYR A 134 -39.81 13.89 15.69
C TYR A 134 -40.82 13.52 14.59
N MET A 135 -40.38 13.41 13.34
CA MET A 135 -41.24 13.02 12.21
C MET A 135 -41.89 11.63 12.41
N LEU A 136 -41.21 10.69 13.06
CA LEU A 136 -41.78 9.38 13.39
C LEU A 136 -42.88 9.46 14.47
N VAL A 137 -42.72 10.36 15.46
CA VAL A 137 -43.75 10.61 16.49
C VAL A 137 -44.95 11.35 15.89
N GLU A 138 -44.73 12.41 15.12
CA GLU A 138 -45.76 13.11 14.34
C GLU A 138 -46.59 12.10 13.52
N ARG A 139 -45.92 11.31 12.67
CA ARG A 139 -46.56 10.29 11.83
C ARG A 139 -47.37 9.27 12.64
N ALA A 140 -46.90 8.84 13.81
CA ALA A 140 -47.66 7.93 14.68
C ALA A 140 -48.95 8.59 15.19
N THR A 141 -48.87 9.82 15.71
CA THR A 141 -50.06 10.54 16.22
C THR A 141 -51.05 10.92 15.12
N LEU A 142 -50.57 11.19 13.90
CA LEU A 142 -51.44 11.41 12.73
C LEU A 142 -52.17 10.13 12.31
N LEU A 143 -51.50 8.98 12.32
CA LEU A 143 -52.12 7.67 12.05
C LEU A 143 -53.19 7.33 13.09
N GLU A 144 -52.90 7.49 14.39
CA GLU A 144 -53.90 7.28 15.46
C GLU A 144 -55.15 8.14 15.27
N ARG A 145 -54.98 9.40 14.82
CA ARG A 145 -56.09 10.33 14.55
C ARG A 145 -56.88 9.95 13.29
N LEU A 146 -56.22 9.37 12.29
CA LEU A 146 -56.84 8.83 11.07
C LEU A 146 -57.68 7.59 11.37
N GLU A 147 -57.12 6.59 12.04
CA GLU A 147 -57.89 5.40 12.45
C GLU A 147 -59.07 5.77 13.37
N ALA A 148 -58.88 6.78 14.23
CA ALA A 148 -59.95 7.31 15.08
C ALA A 148 -60.98 8.17 14.32
N ALA A 149 -60.78 8.45 13.03
CA ALA A 149 -61.78 9.00 12.11
C ALA A 149 -62.48 7.90 11.32
N GLU A 150 -61.75 6.92 10.81
CA GLU A 150 -62.28 5.72 10.12
C GLU A 150 -63.28 4.97 11.02
N ARG A 151 -62.89 4.68 12.27
CA ARG A 151 -63.75 4.05 13.29
C ARG A 151 -65.02 4.86 13.65
N LYS A 152 -65.13 6.13 13.23
CA LYS A 152 -66.37 6.92 13.32
C LYS A 152 -67.21 6.80 12.06
N LEU A 153 -66.57 6.72 10.89
CA LEU A 153 -67.23 6.53 9.60
C LEU A 153 -67.95 5.18 9.55
N ASP A 154 -67.30 4.11 10.02
CA ASP A 154 -67.86 2.74 10.11
C ASP A 154 -69.17 2.66 10.92
N THR A 155 -69.43 3.62 11.81
CA THR A 155 -70.64 3.64 12.65
C THR A 155 -71.89 4.21 11.97
N GLN A 156 -71.81 4.65 10.70
CA GLN A 156 -72.93 5.34 10.01
C GLN A 156 -73.45 4.66 8.73
N THR A 157 -72.88 3.54 8.28
CA THR A 157 -73.21 2.96 6.97
C THR A 157 -74.16 1.75 7.06
N LEU A 158 -75.48 2.01 7.17
CA LEU A 158 -76.48 0.93 7.30
C LEU A 158 -77.80 1.14 6.49
N THR A 159 -77.70 1.62 5.25
CA THR A 159 -78.78 1.52 4.23
C THR A 159 -78.21 1.69 2.81
N GLY A 160 -78.50 0.80 1.85
CA GLY A 160 -78.09 1.05 0.45
C GLY A 160 -78.27 -0.01 -0.66
N ASN A 161 -78.84 -1.20 -0.40
CA ASN A 161 -78.84 -2.32 -1.36
C ASN A 161 -79.70 -2.04 -2.61
N LEU A 162 -79.05 -1.66 -3.73
CA LEU A 162 -79.52 -1.81 -5.13
C LEU A 162 -78.46 -1.39 -6.16
N ARG A 163 -77.47 -0.55 -5.79
CA ARG A 163 -76.23 -0.35 -6.56
C ARG A 163 -75.23 -1.50 -6.43
N GLU A 164 -75.43 -2.31 -5.40
CA GLU A 164 -74.51 -3.32 -4.88
C GLU A 164 -74.12 -4.38 -5.91
N VAL A 165 -75.04 -4.81 -6.80
CA VAL A 165 -74.75 -5.84 -7.81
C VAL A 165 -73.80 -5.33 -8.89
N HIS A 166 -73.98 -4.11 -9.40
CA HIS A 166 -73.11 -3.56 -10.45
C HIS A 166 -71.75 -3.15 -9.89
N LEU A 167 -71.72 -2.61 -8.66
CA LEU A 167 -70.48 -2.41 -7.91
C LEU A 167 -69.79 -3.74 -7.60
N GLN A 168 -70.51 -4.84 -7.36
CA GLN A 168 -69.91 -6.16 -7.18
C GLN A 168 -69.31 -6.68 -8.50
N GLU A 169 -69.97 -6.49 -9.64
CA GLU A 169 -69.41 -6.82 -10.96
C GLU A 169 -68.15 -6.00 -11.28
N GLU A 170 -68.15 -4.68 -11.02
CA GLU A 170 -66.98 -3.81 -11.13
C GLU A 170 -65.87 -4.25 -10.15
N LEU A 171 -66.20 -4.52 -8.89
CA LEU A 171 -65.24 -4.98 -7.88
C LEU A 171 -64.67 -6.36 -8.20
N ASP A 172 -65.44 -7.27 -8.79
CA ASP A 172 -64.94 -8.57 -9.24
C ASP A 172 -64.08 -8.46 -10.51
N HIS A 173 -64.37 -7.50 -11.39
CA HIS A 173 -63.49 -7.20 -12.53
C HIS A 173 -62.17 -6.52 -12.11
N ILE A 174 -62.23 -5.60 -11.13
CA ILE A 174 -61.07 -5.01 -10.47
C ILE A 174 -60.28 -6.08 -9.70
N ARG A 175 -60.96 -7.00 -8.99
CA ARG A 175 -60.34 -8.14 -8.30
C ARG A 175 -59.60 -9.03 -9.30
N HIS A 176 -60.21 -9.33 -10.44
CA HIS A 176 -59.60 -10.19 -11.46
C HIS A 176 -58.41 -9.50 -12.14
N THR A 177 -58.50 -8.21 -12.49
CA THR A 177 -57.35 -7.47 -13.02
C THR A 177 -56.24 -7.28 -11.99
N MET A 178 -56.56 -7.09 -10.71
CA MET A 178 -55.58 -7.09 -9.60
C MET A 178 -54.92 -8.47 -9.44
N GLU A 179 -55.66 -9.57 -9.58
CA GLU A 179 -55.13 -10.94 -9.57
C GLU A 179 -54.21 -11.20 -10.78
N GLU A 180 -54.58 -10.73 -11.98
CA GLU A 180 -53.75 -10.82 -13.18
C GLU A 180 -52.50 -9.92 -13.11
N GLU A 181 -52.62 -8.68 -12.62
CA GLU A 181 -51.48 -7.78 -12.39
C GLU A 181 -50.53 -8.35 -11.33
N LEU A 182 -51.06 -8.86 -10.22
CA LEU A 182 -50.27 -9.55 -9.18
C LEU A 182 -49.61 -10.82 -9.73
N ARG A 183 -50.28 -11.58 -10.61
CA ARG A 183 -49.71 -12.76 -11.26
C ARG A 183 -48.62 -12.40 -12.26
N GLN A 184 -48.79 -11.33 -13.04
CA GLN A 184 -47.75 -10.80 -13.93
C GLN A 184 -46.55 -10.26 -13.14
N GLN A 185 -46.78 -9.61 -11.99
CA GLN A 185 -45.71 -9.22 -11.06
C GLN A 185 -45.00 -10.45 -10.45
N GLN A 186 -45.73 -11.48 -10.04
CA GLN A 186 -45.12 -12.73 -9.55
C GLN A 186 -44.29 -13.41 -10.65
N GLU A 187 -44.75 -13.43 -11.89
CA GLU A 187 -43.98 -13.94 -13.03
C GLU A 187 -42.76 -13.08 -13.37
N SER A 188 -42.83 -11.75 -13.30
CA SER A 188 -41.68 -10.87 -13.56
C SER A 188 -40.64 -10.94 -12.42
N VAL A 189 -41.08 -11.00 -11.17
CA VAL A 189 -40.25 -11.27 -9.98
C VAL A 189 -39.62 -12.67 -10.07
N GLN A 190 -40.34 -13.69 -10.52
CA GLN A 190 -39.78 -15.03 -10.68
C GLN A 190 -38.77 -15.09 -11.84
N ARG A 191 -39.03 -14.46 -13.00
CA ARG A 191 -38.08 -14.35 -14.13
C ARG A 191 -36.80 -13.60 -13.75
N THR A 192 -36.91 -12.49 -13.02
CA THR A 192 -35.75 -11.71 -12.54
C THR A 192 -34.96 -12.46 -11.47
N LYS A 193 -35.64 -13.15 -10.54
CA LYS A 193 -35.04 -14.07 -9.56
C LYS A 193 -34.31 -15.25 -10.21
N GLU A 194 -34.88 -15.85 -11.25
CA GLU A 194 -34.22 -16.91 -12.05
C GLU A 194 -32.99 -16.38 -12.78
N SER A 195 -33.07 -15.19 -13.38
CA SER A 195 -31.94 -14.51 -14.02
C SER A 195 -30.80 -14.22 -13.02
N MET A 196 -31.11 -13.64 -11.85
CA MET A 196 -30.11 -13.40 -10.79
C MET A 196 -29.57 -14.70 -10.20
N SER A 197 -30.39 -15.74 -10.04
CA SER A 197 -29.93 -17.05 -9.57
C SER A 197 -28.98 -17.71 -10.57
N LYS A 198 -29.20 -17.52 -11.88
CA LYS A 198 -28.30 -18.00 -12.95
C LYS A 198 -26.99 -17.23 -12.94
N ALA A 199 -27.03 -15.90 -12.90
CA ALA A 199 -25.84 -15.05 -12.83
C ALA A 199 -24.99 -15.33 -11.57
N HIS A 200 -25.64 -15.52 -10.41
CA HIS A 200 -24.97 -15.91 -9.17
C HIS A 200 -24.37 -17.32 -9.28
N GLY A 201 -25.05 -18.28 -9.91
CA GLY A 201 -24.52 -19.61 -10.17
C GLY A 201 -23.29 -19.61 -11.08
N GLU A 202 -23.31 -18.81 -12.16
CA GLU A 202 -22.16 -18.62 -13.06
C GLU A 202 -20.97 -17.97 -12.34
N GLU A 203 -21.23 -17.01 -11.46
CA GLU A 203 -20.19 -16.34 -10.66
C GLU A 203 -19.59 -17.27 -9.58
N VAL A 204 -20.41 -18.05 -8.88
CA VAL A 204 -19.96 -19.08 -7.94
C VAL A 204 -19.14 -20.18 -8.63
N LEU A 205 -19.42 -20.49 -9.91
CA LEU A 205 -18.60 -21.40 -10.71
C LEU A 205 -17.22 -20.81 -11.02
N LYS A 206 -17.12 -19.55 -11.46
CA LYS A 206 -15.82 -18.88 -11.67
C LYS A 206 -14.97 -18.88 -10.40
N GLN A 207 -15.55 -18.42 -9.28
CA GLN A 207 -14.85 -18.36 -7.99
C GLN A 207 -14.39 -19.75 -7.51
N ARG A 208 -15.13 -20.81 -7.86
CA ARG A 208 -14.72 -22.19 -7.61
C ARG A 208 -13.57 -22.65 -8.52
N GLU A 209 -13.56 -22.27 -9.80
CA GLU A 209 -12.46 -22.57 -10.73
C GLU A 209 -11.17 -21.80 -10.38
N GLU A 210 -11.29 -20.53 -9.99
CA GLU A 210 -10.18 -19.70 -9.50
C GLU A 210 -9.62 -20.26 -8.19
N ARG A 211 -10.47 -20.58 -7.21
CA ARG A 211 -10.05 -21.25 -5.99
C ARG A 211 -9.32 -22.58 -6.28
N GLN A 212 -9.81 -23.38 -7.22
CA GLN A 212 -9.12 -24.62 -7.61
C GLN A 212 -7.77 -24.39 -8.30
N ARG A 213 -7.53 -23.22 -8.92
CA ARG A 213 -6.19 -22.84 -9.41
C ARG A 213 -5.28 -22.55 -8.23
N LEU A 214 -5.70 -21.65 -7.34
CA LEU A 214 -4.93 -21.29 -6.13
C LEU A 214 -4.64 -22.49 -5.22
N GLU A 215 -5.56 -23.45 -5.09
CA GLU A 215 -5.32 -24.71 -4.36
C GLU A 215 -4.23 -25.56 -5.02
N ARG A 216 -4.18 -25.64 -6.36
CA ARG A 216 -3.12 -26.34 -7.10
C ARG A 216 -1.77 -25.62 -7.02
N ASP A 217 -1.77 -24.29 -7.10
CA ASP A 217 -0.56 -23.48 -7.03
C ASP A 217 0.07 -23.56 -5.63
N LEU A 218 -0.78 -23.57 -4.58
CA LEU A 218 -0.37 -23.80 -3.19
C LEU A 218 0.17 -25.22 -2.95
N GLU A 219 -0.45 -26.25 -3.54
CA GLU A 219 0.10 -27.61 -3.52
C GLU A 219 1.48 -27.68 -4.17
N GLU A 220 1.70 -27.02 -5.32
CA GLU A 220 2.99 -27.02 -5.98
C GLU A 220 4.07 -26.28 -5.16
N ALA A 221 3.74 -25.11 -4.61
CA ALA A 221 4.61 -24.39 -3.69
C ALA A 221 5.01 -25.25 -2.47
N SER A 222 4.05 -26.01 -1.92
CA SER A 222 4.28 -26.92 -0.79
C SER A 222 5.23 -28.08 -1.15
N ARG A 223 5.13 -28.62 -2.38
CA ARG A 223 6.05 -29.65 -2.89
C ARG A 223 7.47 -29.10 -3.08
N ARG A 224 7.61 -27.92 -3.70
CA ARG A 224 8.90 -27.23 -3.87
C ARG A 224 9.58 -26.94 -2.53
N LEU A 225 8.82 -26.49 -1.52
CA LEU A 225 9.32 -26.27 -0.16
C LEU A 225 9.77 -27.57 0.51
N THR A 226 9.07 -28.69 0.27
CA THR A 226 9.46 -30.01 0.81
C THR A 226 10.81 -30.46 0.23
N MET A 227 10.99 -30.36 -1.09
CA MET A 227 12.25 -30.67 -1.77
C MET A 227 13.42 -29.83 -1.23
N ALA A 228 13.23 -28.52 -1.01
CA ALA A 228 14.26 -27.65 -0.46
C ALA A 228 14.70 -28.07 0.96
N HIS A 229 13.77 -28.51 1.82
CA HIS A 229 14.11 -29.05 3.13
C HIS A 229 14.87 -30.39 3.05
N GLU A 230 14.56 -31.23 2.06
CA GLU A 230 15.30 -32.49 1.82
C GLU A 230 16.73 -32.23 1.33
N GLU A 231 16.93 -31.24 0.46
CA GLU A 231 18.24 -30.80 -0.04
C GLU A 231 19.10 -30.15 1.05
N ILE A 232 18.53 -29.24 1.85
CA ILE A 232 19.21 -28.65 3.03
C ILE A 232 19.68 -29.75 4.00
N ARG A 233 18.84 -30.77 4.24
CA ARG A 233 19.21 -31.90 5.10
C ARG A 233 20.33 -32.74 4.47
N HIS A 234 20.29 -33.02 3.17
CA HIS A 234 21.37 -33.75 2.48
C HIS A 234 22.72 -33.04 2.61
N LEU A 235 22.74 -31.73 2.34
CA LEU A 235 23.95 -30.91 2.47
C LEU A 235 24.44 -30.85 3.93
N THR A 236 23.53 -30.84 4.90
CA THR A 236 23.88 -30.94 6.32
C THR A 236 24.52 -32.29 6.64
N ASP A 237 23.90 -33.41 6.23
CA ASP A 237 24.41 -34.77 6.42
C ASP A 237 25.80 -34.95 5.76
N GLU A 238 26.04 -34.33 4.60
CA GLU A 238 27.35 -34.31 3.91
C GLU A 238 28.40 -33.49 4.65
N LEU A 239 28.10 -32.25 5.07
CA LEU A 239 29.01 -31.42 5.86
C LEU A 239 29.42 -32.11 7.17
N ASP A 240 28.46 -32.76 7.82
CA ASP A 240 28.69 -33.54 9.03
C ASP A 240 29.53 -34.80 8.77
N SER A 241 29.58 -35.31 7.53
CA SER A 241 30.51 -36.37 7.13
C SER A 241 31.93 -35.85 6.88
N PHE A 242 32.08 -34.68 6.25
CA PHE A 242 33.38 -34.03 6.05
C PHE A 242 34.02 -33.61 7.38
N ARG A 243 33.24 -33.04 8.31
CA ARG A 243 33.69 -32.68 9.66
C ARG A 243 34.29 -33.86 10.44
N LYS A 244 33.85 -35.09 10.17
CA LYS A 244 34.34 -36.31 10.83
C LYS A 244 35.64 -36.89 10.23
N ASN A 245 36.15 -36.34 9.12
CA ASN A 245 37.22 -36.94 8.31
C ASN A 245 38.53 -36.12 8.18
N LYS A 246 38.63 -34.90 8.74
CA LYS A 246 39.89 -34.11 8.72
C LYS A 246 40.88 -34.60 9.80
N HIS A 247 42.16 -34.71 9.43
CA HIS A 247 43.25 -35.19 10.31
C HIS A 247 44.01 -34.03 10.97
N PRO A 248 44.65 -34.23 12.15
CA PRO A 248 45.30 -33.15 12.92
C PRO A 248 46.70 -32.73 12.41
N SER A 249 47.08 -33.06 11.17
CA SER A 249 48.40 -32.69 10.63
C SER A 249 48.45 -31.21 10.26
N ASP A 250 47.42 -30.75 9.55
CA ASP A 250 47.32 -29.44 8.90
C ASP A 250 47.33 -28.26 9.91
N VAL A 251 46.96 -28.54 11.17
CA VAL A 251 46.93 -27.57 12.29
C VAL A 251 48.35 -27.15 12.71
N ILE A 252 49.34 -28.04 12.57
CA ILE A 252 50.73 -27.78 12.98
C ILE A 252 51.38 -26.79 12.01
N GLU A 253 51.21 -27.01 10.70
CA GLU A 253 51.79 -26.16 9.65
C GLU A 253 51.27 -24.72 9.73
N GLN A 254 50.00 -24.52 10.08
CA GLN A 254 49.43 -23.19 10.29
C GLN A 254 50.00 -22.48 11.53
N GLN A 255 50.34 -23.19 12.60
CA GLN A 255 50.95 -22.59 13.78
C GLN A 255 52.38 -22.10 13.49
N GLU A 256 53.18 -22.89 12.78
CA GLU A 256 54.52 -22.48 12.37
C GLU A 256 54.49 -21.25 11.45
N ALA A 257 53.52 -21.19 10.52
CA ALA A 257 53.30 -20.02 9.66
C ALA A 257 52.88 -18.76 10.44
N LYS A 258 52.07 -18.89 11.50
CA LYS A 258 51.67 -17.77 12.38
C LYS A 258 52.89 -17.19 13.12
N GLU A 259 53.75 -18.04 13.68
CA GLU A 259 54.96 -17.58 14.39
C GLU A 259 55.99 -16.91 13.47
N GLN A 260 56.15 -17.38 12.24
CA GLN A 260 57.04 -16.74 11.26
C GLN A 260 56.58 -15.32 10.91
N ASN A 261 55.27 -15.11 10.68
CA ASN A 261 54.71 -13.80 10.39
C ASN A 261 54.83 -12.81 11.55
N GLN A 262 54.73 -13.28 12.81
CA GLN A 262 54.96 -12.43 13.99
C GLN A 262 56.41 -11.92 14.06
N ARG A 263 57.40 -12.76 13.75
CA ARG A 263 58.83 -12.39 13.73
C ARG A 263 59.11 -11.33 12.66
N LEU A 264 58.62 -11.54 11.44
CA LEU A 264 58.75 -10.58 10.33
C LEU A 264 58.08 -9.23 10.64
N SER A 265 56.94 -9.24 11.33
CA SER A 265 56.23 -8.02 11.73
C SER A 265 57.06 -7.14 12.69
N GLU A 266 57.78 -7.76 13.63
CA GLU A 266 58.65 -7.05 14.58
C GLU A 266 59.91 -6.52 13.89
N GLU A 267 60.52 -7.29 12.97
CA GLU A 267 61.65 -6.81 12.16
C GLU A 267 61.25 -5.59 11.30
N ILE A 268 60.07 -5.62 10.68
CA ILE A 268 59.51 -4.47 9.94
C ILE A 268 59.31 -3.25 10.85
N ARG A 269 58.92 -3.45 12.12
CA ARG A 269 58.77 -2.35 13.09
C ARG A 269 60.12 -1.70 13.41
N VAL A 270 61.14 -2.49 13.74
CA VAL A 270 62.50 -2.00 14.04
C VAL A 270 63.12 -1.31 12.82
N LEU A 271 62.92 -1.83 11.61
CA LEU A 271 63.39 -1.20 10.37
C LEU A 271 62.73 0.17 10.14
N ARG A 272 61.42 0.30 10.39
CA ARG A 272 60.70 1.59 10.30
C ARG A 272 61.24 2.62 11.31
N GLU A 273 61.45 2.21 12.56
CA GLU A 273 62.05 3.06 13.60
C GLU A 273 63.46 3.55 13.22
N ARG A 274 64.27 2.69 12.58
CA ARG A 274 65.60 3.08 12.08
C ARG A 274 65.52 4.01 10.86
N VAL A 275 64.57 3.82 9.95
CA VAL A 275 64.34 4.73 8.82
C VAL A 275 63.92 6.12 9.32
N CYS A 276 62.96 6.22 10.24
CA CYS A 276 62.58 7.52 10.82
C CYS A 276 63.73 8.23 11.53
N SER A 277 64.65 7.46 12.16
CA SER A 277 65.87 8.02 12.76
C SER A 277 66.82 8.58 11.69
N LEU A 278 67.02 7.86 10.59
CA LEU A 278 67.87 8.29 9.47
C LEU A 278 67.27 9.48 8.70
N ASP A 279 65.95 9.58 8.60
CA ASP A 279 65.29 10.75 8.02
C ASP A 279 65.40 11.99 8.92
N ALA A 280 65.36 11.84 10.24
CA ALA A 280 65.65 12.94 11.17
C ALA A 280 67.12 13.39 11.09
N GLU A 281 68.08 12.45 10.96
CA GLU A 281 69.48 12.75 10.65
C GLU A 281 69.59 13.50 9.29
N ARG A 282 68.82 13.08 8.27
CA ARG A 282 68.77 13.69 6.93
C ARG A 282 68.22 15.12 6.95
N GLU A 283 67.16 15.40 7.70
CA GLU A 283 66.58 16.74 7.79
C GLU A 283 67.52 17.71 8.52
N GLY A 284 68.17 17.30 9.61
CA GLY A 284 69.22 18.12 10.25
C GLY A 284 70.42 18.41 9.34
N LEU A 285 70.81 17.45 8.49
CA LEU A 285 71.83 17.68 7.45
C LEU A 285 71.35 18.64 6.36
N LEU A 286 70.07 18.56 5.95
CA LEU A 286 69.46 19.46 4.96
C LEU A 286 69.36 20.90 5.49
N GLU A 287 68.93 21.08 6.74
CA GLU A 287 68.85 22.39 7.41
C GLU A 287 70.24 23.06 7.50
N MET A 288 71.29 22.29 7.86
CA MET A 288 72.67 22.77 7.79
C MET A 288 73.15 23.11 6.37
N VAL A 289 72.61 22.46 5.34
CA VAL A 289 72.91 22.75 3.93
C VAL A 289 72.16 23.99 3.44
N GLU A 290 70.92 24.22 3.88
CA GLU A 290 70.18 25.46 3.56
C GLU A 290 70.81 26.67 4.24
N MET A 291 71.20 26.56 5.51
CA MET A 291 72.00 27.57 6.21
C MET A 291 73.33 27.92 5.51
N ARG A 292 73.88 27.00 4.69
CA ARG A 292 75.04 27.26 3.82
C ARG A 292 74.65 27.83 2.44
N LYS A 293 73.48 27.46 1.90
CA LYS A 293 72.97 27.99 0.62
C LYS A 293 72.57 29.47 0.70
N SER A 294 72.17 29.96 1.87
CA SER A 294 71.83 31.39 2.12
C SER A 294 72.96 32.40 1.89
N THR A 295 74.15 31.99 1.42
CA THR A 295 75.31 32.88 1.17
C THR A 295 75.75 33.01 -0.30
N ASN A 296 75.04 32.45 -1.28
CA ASN A 296 75.33 32.65 -2.72
C ASN A 296 74.07 32.83 -3.58
N HIS A 297 74.16 33.57 -4.71
CA HIS A 297 73.01 33.99 -5.53
C HIS A 297 72.97 33.37 -6.94
N GLY A 298 71.92 32.57 -7.21
CA GLY A 298 71.25 32.36 -8.52
C GLY A 298 72.07 31.92 -9.76
N PRO A 299 71.46 31.91 -10.97
CA PRO A 299 70.02 32.00 -11.28
C PRO A 299 69.47 30.74 -11.99
N GLU A 300 68.22 30.80 -12.47
CA GLU A 300 67.45 29.74 -13.15
C GLU A 300 67.84 29.53 -14.63
N ILE A 301 67.34 28.44 -15.27
CA ILE A 301 66.80 28.44 -16.65
C ILE A 301 65.97 27.16 -16.92
N SER A 302 65.18 27.18 -18.00
CA SER A 302 64.01 26.32 -18.28
C SER A 302 64.29 24.90 -18.81
N ALA A 303 63.26 24.05 -18.76
CA ALA A 303 63.15 22.78 -19.48
C ALA A 303 62.89 22.98 -20.98
N ASP A 304 63.11 21.94 -21.81
CA ASP A 304 62.41 21.82 -23.11
C ASP A 304 62.35 20.38 -23.71
N GLN A 305 61.17 20.04 -24.23
CA GLN A 305 60.83 19.28 -25.46
C GLN A 305 61.50 17.96 -25.94
N SER A 306 60.65 16.91 -26.00
CA SER A 306 60.13 16.26 -27.25
C SER A 306 60.78 15.04 -27.96
N ALA A 307 59.86 14.21 -28.52
CA ALA A 307 59.97 13.26 -29.65
C ALA A 307 60.75 11.93 -29.44
N LEU A 308 60.27 10.75 -29.87
CA LEU A 308 59.95 10.36 -31.26
C LEU A 308 58.92 9.20 -31.38
N ASN A 309 58.35 9.02 -32.59
CA ASN A 309 57.54 7.87 -33.01
C ASN A 309 58.36 6.91 -33.90
N LEU A 310 57.96 5.62 -33.99
CA LEU A 310 58.01 4.86 -35.26
C LEU A 310 57.00 3.70 -35.32
N GLU A 311 56.82 3.14 -36.52
CA GLU A 311 55.77 2.20 -36.96
C GLU A 311 56.26 0.71 -36.88
N GLN A 312 55.58 -0.38 -37.31
CA GLN A 312 54.99 -0.61 -38.65
C GLN A 312 54.21 -1.95 -38.82
N ALA A 313 53.50 -2.03 -39.95
CA ALA A 313 52.47 -2.94 -40.46
C ALA A 313 52.75 -4.44 -40.75
N GLY A 314 51.67 -5.17 -41.11
CA GLY A 314 51.63 -6.48 -41.83
C GLY A 314 50.41 -7.33 -41.42
N GLY A 315 49.65 -8.06 -42.27
CA GLY A 315 49.62 -8.30 -43.73
C GLY A 315 48.23 -8.88 -44.14
N ALA A 316 47.98 -9.30 -45.40
CA ALA A 316 46.60 -9.45 -45.94
C ALA A 316 46.26 -10.74 -46.75
N ASP A 317 45.02 -11.26 -46.54
CA ASP A 317 44.00 -11.81 -47.50
C ASP A 317 44.39 -12.97 -48.49
N PRO A 318 43.52 -13.59 -49.35
CA PRO A 318 42.06 -13.42 -49.58
C PRO A 318 41.17 -14.68 -49.91
N LEU A 319 39.84 -14.45 -50.08
CA LEU A 319 38.78 -15.29 -50.74
C LEU A 319 38.33 -16.60 -50.02
N HIS A 320 37.08 -17.11 -50.12
CA HIS A 320 36.01 -16.93 -51.12
C HIS A 320 34.57 -17.24 -50.60
N GLY A 321 33.60 -16.35 -50.90
CA GLY A 321 32.20 -16.66 -51.31
C GLY A 321 31.18 -17.41 -50.41
N SER A 322 30.19 -16.70 -49.87
CA SER A 322 28.75 -17.07 -49.92
C SER A 322 27.84 -15.89 -49.54
N LEU A 323 26.70 -15.70 -50.22
CA LEU A 323 25.73 -14.63 -49.92
C LEU A 323 24.74 -15.06 -48.81
N VAL A 324 24.93 -14.48 -47.63
CA VAL A 324 23.88 -14.18 -46.63
C VAL A 324 24.05 -12.70 -46.29
N SER A 325 23.01 -11.99 -45.84
CA SER A 325 23.11 -10.54 -45.57
C SER A 325 24.32 -10.24 -44.69
N SER A 326 25.15 -9.27 -45.10
CA SER A 326 26.36 -8.91 -44.36
C SER A 326 26.00 -8.44 -42.95
N GLU A 327 24.88 -7.73 -42.84
CA GLU A 327 24.31 -7.22 -41.60
C GLU A 327 23.92 -8.38 -40.66
N ASP A 328 23.24 -9.43 -41.14
CA ASP A 328 22.89 -10.60 -40.31
C ASP A 328 24.12 -11.34 -39.78
N GLN A 329 25.19 -11.46 -40.60
CA GLN A 329 26.43 -12.10 -40.15
C GLN A 329 27.19 -11.24 -39.13
N GLU A 330 27.17 -9.92 -39.27
CA GLU A 330 27.83 -9.01 -38.33
C GLU A 330 27.03 -8.87 -37.03
N VAL A 331 25.70 -8.85 -37.11
CA VAL A 331 24.80 -8.96 -35.94
C VAL A 331 25.02 -10.29 -35.23
N HIS A 332 25.06 -11.43 -35.92
CA HIS A 332 25.36 -12.71 -35.25
C HIS A 332 26.77 -12.79 -34.64
N LYS A 333 27.79 -12.19 -35.26
CA LYS A 333 29.15 -12.07 -34.68
C LYS A 333 29.14 -11.15 -33.46
N ARG A 334 28.36 -10.07 -33.49
CA ARG A 334 28.21 -9.12 -32.39
C ARG A 334 27.47 -9.74 -31.21
N CYS A 335 26.28 -10.30 -31.42
CA CYS A 335 25.51 -10.96 -30.37
C CYS A 335 26.24 -12.18 -29.78
N ARG A 336 27.07 -12.89 -30.57
CA ARG A 336 27.97 -13.92 -30.06
C ARG A 336 29.00 -13.34 -29.08
N ARG A 337 29.69 -12.25 -29.45
CA ARG A 337 30.65 -11.57 -28.56
C ARG A 337 29.96 -11.00 -27.31
N GLU A 338 28.79 -10.39 -27.47
CA GLU A 338 28.01 -9.85 -26.35
C GLU A 338 27.54 -10.99 -25.40
N TRP A 339 27.26 -12.18 -25.92
CA TRP A 339 26.98 -13.38 -25.11
C TRP A 339 28.25 -13.96 -24.45
N GLU A 340 29.38 -14.01 -25.16
CA GLU A 340 30.69 -14.43 -24.62
C GLU A 340 31.18 -13.48 -23.51
N ASP A 341 30.96 -12.16 -23.66
CA ASP A 341 31.18 -11.14 -22.64
C ASP A 341 30.25 -11.30 -21.44
N GLN A 342 28.96 -11.59 -21.67
CA GLN A 342 28.00 -11.87 -20.60
C GLN A 342 28.38 -13.15 -19.84
N GLU A 343 28.79 -14.21 -20.53
CA GLU A 343 29.27 -15.45 -19.90
C GLU A 343 30.56 -15.21 -19.10
N CYS A 344 31.47 -14.36 -19.59
CA CYS A 344 32.63 -13.90 -18.82
C CYS A 344 32.24 -13.16 -17.54
N ARG A 345 31.31 -12.20 -17.63
CA ARG A 345 30.80 -11.46 -16.45
C ARG A 345 30.09 -12.38 -15.46
N LEU A 346 29.30 -13.35 -15.94
CA LEU A 346 28.66 -14.35 -15.09
C LEU A 346 29.70 -15.25 -14.40
N ARG A 347 30.73 -15.70 -15.11
CA ARG A 347 31.86 -16.47 -14.53
C ARG A 347 32.67 -15.65 -13.51
N GLU A 348 32.76 -14.33 -13.67
CA GLU A 348 33.40 -13.43 -12.69
C GLU A 348 32.51 -13.16 -11.48
N VAL A 349 31.21 -12.92 -11.67
CA VAL A 349 30.24 -12.75 -10.57
C VAL A 349 30.16 -14.04 -9.74
N GLN A 350 30.15 -15.21 -10.38
CA GLN A 350 30.20 -16.50 -9.68
C GLN A 350 31.44 -16.60 -8.79
N ARG A 351 32.65 -16.34 -9.32
CA ARG A 351 33.90 -16.32 -8.52
C ARG A 351 33.87 -15.31 -7.37
N ARG A 352 33.23 -14.15 -7.55
CA ARG A 352 33.05 -13.14 -6.48
C ARG A 352 32.11 -13.68 -5.39
N LEU A 353 31.03 -14.37 -5.76
CA LEU A 353 30.12 -15.03 -4.81
C LEU A 353 30.79 -16.19 -4.09
N ASP A 354 31.58 -17.01 -4.79
CA ASP A 354 32.33 -18.12 -4.20
C ASP A 354 33.39 -17.61 -3.20
N LYS A 355 34.08 -16.51 -3.53
CA LYS A 355 35.01 -15.83 -2.62
C LYS A 355 34.31 -15.24 -1.39
N LEU A 356 33.17 -14.59 -1.57
CA LEU A 356 32.36 -14.04 -0.47
C LEU A 356 31.76 -15.13 0.43
N ARG A 357 31.46 -16.32 -0.11
CA ARG A 357 31.08 -17.50 0.67
C ARG A 357 32.25 -17.97 1.55
N GLY A 358 33.44 -18.15 0.98
CA GLY A 358 34.64 -18.50 1.74
C GLY A 358 34.99 -17.48 2.83
N GLU A 359 34.91 -16.18 2.53
CA GLU A 359 35.11 -15.11 3.52
C GLU A 359 34.05 -15.12 4.63
N HIS A 360 32.81 -15.50 4.33
CA HIS A 360 31.76 -15.67 5.32
C HIS A 360 31.96 -16.93 6.17
N GLU A 361 32.37 -18.05 5.56
CA GLU A 361 32.70 -19.31 6.23
C GLU A 361 33.87 -19.11 7.21
N GLU A 362 34.97 -18.46 6.80
CA GLU A 362 36.07 -18.11 7.71
C GLU A 362 35.62 -17.18 8.87
N LEU A 363 34.62 -16.32 8.65
CA LEU A 363 34.07 -15.45 9.69
C LEU A 363 33.15 -16.21 10.65
N VAL A 364 32.45 -17.25 10.19
CA VAL A 364 31.68 -18.16 11.07
C VAL A 364 32.64 -18.99 11.92
N GLU A 365 33.66 -19.61 11.32
CA GLU A 365 34.67 -20.39 12.06
C GLU A 365 35.35 -19.53 13.16
N ARG A 366 35.75 -18.29 12.85
CA ARG A 366 36.32 -17.36 13.84
C ARG A 366 35.36 -16.97 14.96
N ASN A 367 34.05 -16.93 14.71
CA ASN A 367 33.08 -16.67 15.76
C ASN A 367 32.85 -17.92 16.64
N GLU A 368 32.79 -19.12 16.05
CA GLU A 368 32.73 -20.38 16.81
C GLU A 368 33.97 -20.56 17.71
N GLU A 369 35.18 -20.23 17.23
CA GLU A 369 36.41 -20.21 18.04
C GLU A 369 36.33 -19.20 19.21
N LEU A 370 35.83 -17.98 18.96
CA LEU A 370 35.70 -16.95 20.00
C LEU A 370 34.65 -17.32 21.06
N GLU A 371 33.52 -17.92 20.67
CA GLU A 371 32.51 -18.42 21.61
C GLU A 371 33.05 -19.58 22.46
N ALA A 372 33.84 -20.49 21.88
CA ALA A 372 34.52 -21.55 22.62
C ALA A 372 35.50 -21.00 23.66
N LEU A 373 36.40 -20.09 23.27
CA LEU A 373 37.37 -19.45 24.17
C LEU A 373 36.69 -18.64 25.29
N LEU A 374 35.59 -17.93 24.97
CA LEU A 374 34.79 -17.23 25.98
C LEU A 374 34.09 -18.19 26.95
N GLY A 375 33.72 -19.40 26.49
CA GLY A 375 33.20 -20.47 27.33
C GLY A 375 34.26 -21.06 28.26
N GLU A 376 35.47 -21.33 27.75
CA GLU A 376 36.60 -21.83 28.53
C GLU A 376 37.05 -20.82 29.60
N GLU A 377 37.24 -19.55 29.25
CA GLU A 377 37.60 -18.48 30.20
C GLU A 377 36.53 -18.31 31.29
N GLN A 378 35.25 -18.41 30.94
CA GLN A 378 34.15 -18.39 31.92
C GLN A 378 34.14 -19.61 32.85
N ASN A 379 34.46 -20.80 32.33
CA ASN A 379 34.57 -22.03 33.13
C ASN A 379 35.78 -21.97 34.07
N CYS A 380 36.96 -21.60 33.59
CA CYS A 380 38.15 -21.37 34.42
C CYS A 380 37.89 -20.31 35.51
N SER A 381 37.22 -19.21 35.17
CA SER A 381 36.80 -18.16 36.12
C SER A 381 35.76 -18.66 37.14
N LYS A 382 34.92 -19.62 36.77
CA LYS A 382 33.94 -20.26 37.68
C LYS A 382 34.62 -21.25 38.61
N GLU A 383 35.49 -22.11 38.11
CA GLU A 383 36.27 -23.06 38.91
C GLU A 383 37.20 -22.35 39.89
N ALA A 384 37.87 -21.27 39.48
CA ALA A 384 38.70 -20.44 40.36
C ALA A 384 37.86 -19.80 41.50
N ARG A 385 36.62 -19.38 41.22
CA ARG A 385 35.69 -18.89 42.26
C ARG A 385 35.27 -20.00 43.21
N GLU A 386 34.91 -21.18 42.71
CA GLU A 386 34.51 -22.33 43.53
C GLU A 386 35.67 -22.83 44.42
N GLN A 387 36.91 -22.80 43.91
CA GLN A 387 38.12 -23.05 44.70
C GLN A 387 38.30 -22.02 45.83
N LEU A 388 38.23 -20.72 45.51
CA LEU A 388 38.36 -19.64 46.49
C LEU A 388 37.23 -19.64 47.53
N GLU A 389 36.01 -19.99 47.15
CA GLU A 389 34.88 -20.18 48.08
C GLU A 389 35.14 -21.38 49.02
N GLY A 390 35.65 -22.50 48.48
CA GLY A 390 36.07 -23.66 49.27
C GLY A 390 37.21 -23.35 50.25
N GLU A 391 38.20 -22.53 49.85
CA GLU A 391 39.25 -22.02 50.73
C GLU A 391 38.71 -21.07 51.80
N LEU A 392 37.83 -20.13 51.44
CA LEU A 392 37.19 -19.20 52.37
C LEU A 392 36.33 -19.95 53.40
N GLU A 393 35.59 -20.98 53.00
CA GLU A 393 34.91 -21.87 53.95
C GLU A 393 35.92 -22.63 54.83
N GLY A 394 37.01 -23.16 54.24
CA GLY A 394 38.08 -23.82 54.99
C GLY A 394 38.69 -22.92 56.06
N LEU A 395 38.91 -21.65 55.74
CA LEU A 395 39.38 -20.61 56.66
C LEU A 395 38.31 -20.24 57.70
N ARG A 396 37.04 -20.11 57.32
CA ARG A 396 35.92 -19.90 58.28
C ARG A 396 35.79 -21.06 59.27
N ARG A 397 35.93 -22.31 58.81
CA ARG A 397 35.95 -23.52 59.64
C ARG A 397 37.15 -23.53 60.59
N LYS A 398 38.36 -23.17 60.11
CA LYS A 398 39.57 -23.02 60.93
C LYS A 398 39.44 -21.89 61.97
N MET A 399 38.97 -20.71 61.58
CA MET A 399 38.72 -19.59 62.50
C MET A 399 37.74 -20.02 63.60
N LYS A 400 36.62 -20.66 63.25
CA LYS A 400 35.64 -21.15 64.23
C LYS A 400 36.21 -22.21 65.20
N SER A 401 37.17 -23.03 64.75
CA SER A 401 37.94 -23.91 65.66
C SER A 401 38.82 -23.10 66.60
N MET A 402 39.64 -22.19 66.06
CA MET A 402 40.53 -21.35 66.87
C MET A 402 39.77 -20.42 67.83
N GLU A 403 38.60 -19.91 67.46
CA GLU A 403 37.68 -19.16 68.33
C GLU A 403 37.17 -20.03 69.47
N ALA A 404 36.82 -21.29 69.21
CA ALA A 404 36.42 -22.24 70.25
C ALA A 404 37.61 -22.63 71.16
N GLU A 405 38.81 -22.80 70.62
CA GLU A 405 40.04 -23.09 71.36
C GLU A 405 40.51 -21.90 72.21
N LEU A 406 40.41 -20.68 71.69
CA LEU A 406 40.69 -19.44 72.44
C LEU A 406 39.64 -19.22 73.54
N SER A 407 38.36 -19.51 73.26
CA SER A 407 37.29 -19.51 74.27
C SER A 407 37.48 -20.56 75.36
N GLN A 408 38.37 -21.54 75.17
CA GLN A 408 38.75 -22.57 76.14
C GLN A 408 40.09 -22.29 76.86
N ARG A 409 40.81 -21.20 76.52
CA ARG A 409 42.13 -20.88 77.10
C ARG A 409 42.08 -19.65 78.02
N PRO A 410 42.47 -19.77 79.30
CA PRO A 410 42.54 -18.62 80.20
C PRO A 410 43.69 -17.68 79.84
N THR A 411 43.46 -16.37 79.97
CA THR A 411 44.38 -15.30 79.55
C THR A 411 45.59 -15.15 80.46
N LEU A 412 46.79 -15.29 79.90
CA LEU A 412 48.06 -14.87 80.51
C LEU A 412 48.92 -14.14 79.47
N ILE A 413 49.09 -12.83 79.65
CA ILE A 413 49.96 -11.97 78.84
C ILE A 413 50.89 -11.19 79.79
N SER A 414 52.20 -11.41 79.71
CA SER A 414 53.18 -10.38 80.08
C SER A 414 54.58 -10.65 79.51
N SER A 415 54.85 -9.95 78.40
CA SER A 415 56.00 -9.04 78.17
C SER A 415 57.48 -9.50 78.37
N PRO A 416 58.48 -8.81 77.74
CA PRO A 416 59.77 -9.43 77.36
C PRO A 416 61.03 -8.69 77.87
N SER A 417 62.23 -9.19 77.51
CA SER A 417 63.37 -8.31 77.10
C SER A 417 64.59 -9.05 76.51
N ALA A 418 65.37 -8.30 75.74
CA ALA A 418 66.56 -8.64 74.94
C ALA A 418 67.83 -9.04 75.74
N LYS A 419 68.89 -9.48 75.02
CA LYS A 419 70.20 -8.76 74.94
C LYS A 419 71.23 -9.36 73.97
N GLU A 420 72.32 -8.61 73.74
CA GLU A 420 73.40 -8.90 72.77
C GLU A 420 74.58 -9.72 73.35
N GLY A 421 75.44 -10.20 72.45
CA GLY A 421 76.88 -10.49 72.69
C GLY A 421 77.60 -10.49 71.32
N SER A 422 78.63 -9.68 71.02
CA SER A 422 79.82 -9.20 71.74
C SER A 422 81.03 -10.15 71.66
N VAL A 423 81.94 -9.91 70.70
CA VAL A 423 83.31 -10.45 70.67
C VAL A 423 84.30 -9.41 70.10
N ASN A 424 85.12 -8.85 71.00
CA ASN A 424 86.50 -8.32 70.91
C ASN A 424 86.98 -7.42 69.72
N PRO A 425 87.62 -6.25 69.98
CA PRO A 425 88.12 -5.33 68.95
C PRO A 425 89.67 -5.21 68.87
N GLN A 426 90.32 -5.62 67.77
CA GLN A 426 91.77 -5.39 67.58
C GLN A 426 92.21 -5.14 66.11
N GLN A 427 91.29 -4.73 65.22
CA GLN A 427 91.59 -4.54 63.77
C GLN A 427 90.94 -3.29 63.15
N GLN A 428 90.59 -2.30 63.98
CA GLN A 428 89.92 -1.07 63.53
C GLN A 428 90.62 0.18 64.08
N ARG A 429 91.50 0.80 63.29
CA ARG A 429 91.84 2.23 63.46
C ARG A 429 91.49 3.06 62.22
N ASP A 430 91.52 2.48 61.03
CA ASP A 430 91.06 3.14 59.80
C ASP A 430 89.63 2.69 59.39
N MET A 431 89.29 1.43 59.65
CA MET A 431 87.95 0.85 59.42
C MET A 431 86.73 1.48 60.16
N PRO A 432 86.85 2.31 61.24
CA PRO A 432 85.68 2.98 61.80
C PRO A 432 85.09 4.03 60.86
N GLY A 433 85.94 4.84 60.21
CA GLY A 433 85.50 5.97 59.37
C GLY A 433 84.74 5.49 58.14
N GLU A 434 85.32 4.52 57.41
CA GLU A 434 84.68 3.92 56.22
C GLU A 434 83.35 3.23 56.55
N ARG A 435 83.27 2.56 57.71
CA ARG A 435 82.07 1.86 58.16
C ARG A 435 80.97 2.82 58.62
N VAL A 436 81.34 3.95 59.25
CA VAL A 436 80.40 5.03 59.57
C VAL A 436 79.91 5.69 58.27
N ALA A 437 80.79 6.08 57.36
CA ALA A 437 80.42 6.68 56.08
C ALA A 437 79.51 5.77 55.23
N PHE A 438 79.75 4.46 55.23
CA PHE A 438 78.87 3.47 54.59
C PHE A 438 77.48 3.39 55.25
N LEU A 439 77.41 3.44 56.58
CA LEU A 439 76.14 3.46 57.31
C LEU A 439 75.39 4.80 57.15
N GLU A 440 76.10 5.92 57.06
CA GLU A 440 75.53 7.24 56.76
C GLU A 440 74.99 7.32 55.33
N GLY A 441 75.73 6.77 54.36
CA GLY A 441 75.27 6.60 52.97
C GLY A 441 73.98 5.79 52.89
N ARG A 442 73.99 4.58 53.48
CA ARG A 442 72.78 3.73 53.56
C ARG A 442 71.63 4.39 54.32
N LEU A 443 71.90 5.16 55.37
CA LEU A 443 70.86 5.90 56.11
C LEU A 443 70.27 7.04 55.26
N GLU A 444 71.05 7.69 54.41
CA GLU A 444 70.53 8.71 53.48
C GLU A 444 69.81 8.09 52.28
N GLU A 445 70.19 6.89 51.84
CA GLU A 445 69.41 6.06 50.91
C GLU A 445 68.05 5.67 51.51
N GLU A 446 68.01 5.13 52.73
CA GLU A 446 66.76 4.81 53.46
C GLU A 446 65.86 6.05 53.64
N LYS A 447 66.43 7.23 53.95
CA LYS A 447 65.65 8.48 53.99
C LYS A 447 65.10 8.88 52.61
N LYS A 448 65.82 8.63 51.52
CA LYS A 448 65.33 8.88 50.15
C LYS A 448 64.20 7.91 49.79
N TRP A 449 64.40 6.61 50.02
CA TRP A 449 63.36 5.59 49.83
C TRP A 449 62.11 5.89 50.64
N ARG A 450 62.25 6.26 51.92
CA ARG A 450 61.14 6.66 52.76
C ARG A 450 60.39 7.88 52.22
N LYS A 451 61.10 8.94 51.81
CA LYS A 451 60.48 10.13 51.19
C LYS A 451 59.74 9.77 49.90
N GLN A 452 60.30 8.88 49.08
CA GLN A 452 59.64 8.39 47.87
C GLN A 452 58.36 7.62 48.21
N LEU A 453 58.40 6.68 49.17
CA LEU A 453 57.22 5.94 49.64
C LEU A 453 56.14 6.85 50.26
N GLU A 454 56.53 7.93 50.94
CA GLU A 454 55.58 8.94 51.46
C GLU A 454 54.92 9.75 50.32
N VAL A 455 55.63 10.01 49.22
CA VAL A 455 55.08 10.60 47.98
C VAL A 455 54.18 9.60 47.23
N ASP A 456 54.61 8.36 47.06
CA ASP A 456 53.85 7.32 46.34
C ASP A 456 52.55 6.96 47.08
N LEU A 457 52.61 6.88 48.42
CA LEU A 457 51.43 6.67 49.27
C LEU A 457 50.43 7.83 49.16
N THR A 458 50.90 9.08 49.15
CA THR A 458 50.01 10.24 48.99
C THR A 458 49.44 10.32 47.58
N ALA A 459 50.23 10.01 46.55
CA ALA A 459 49.74 9.87 45.18
C ALA A 459 48.63 8.82 45.08
N ALA A 460 48.86 7.60 45.57
CA ALA A 460 47.87 6.51 45.60
C ALA A 460 46.59 6.90 46.36
N GLN A 461 46.70 7.61 47.49
CA GLN A 461 45.55 8.14 48.22
C GLN A 461 44.73 9.16 47.40
N THR A 462 45.37 10.00 46.57
CA THR A 462 44.62 10.90 45.67
C THR A 462 43.95 10.17 44.52
N VAL A 463 44.54 9.09 44.00
CA VAL A 463 43.92 8.24 42.96
C VAL A 463 42.69 7.54 43.52
N LEU A 464 42.82 6.81 44.63
CA LEU A 464 41.71 6.14 45.33
C LEU A 464 40.58 7.11 45.72
N ARG A 465 40.91 8.38 46.01
CA ARG A 465 39.90 9.41 46.24
C ARG A 465 39.14 9.77 44.96
N LYS A 466 39.84 10.03 43.85
CA LYS A 466 39.21 10.33 42.55
C LYS A 466 38.34 9.19 42.06
N GLU A 467 38.77 7.94 42.25
CA GLU A 467 38.01 6.74 41.92
C GLU A 467 36.71 6.64 42.73
N ARG A 468 36.75 6.92 44.04
CA ARG A 468 35.54 6.97 44.89
C ARG A 468 34.57 8.06 44.45
N GLU A 469 35.07 9.24 44.13
CA GLU A 469 34.25 10.34 43.62
C GLU A 469 33.67 10.03 42.22
N MET A 470 34.39 9.31 41.36
CA MET A 470 33.90 8.83 40.07
C MET A 470 32.82 7.75 40.26
N LEU A 471 33.06 6.75 41.11
CA LEU A 471 32.07 5.72 41.44
C LEU A 471 30.78 6.32 42.03
N GLN A 472 30.86 7.41 42.79
CA GLN A 472 29.68 8.14 43.29
C GLN A 472 28.87 8.78 42.16
N ARG A 473 29.52 9.47 41.21
CA ARG A 473 28.85 10.04 40.02
C ARG A 473 28.18 8.95 39.18
N ASN A 474 28.89 7.86 38.90
CA ASN A 474 28.34 6.71 38.17
C ASN A 474 27.13 6.08 38.91
N GLN A 475 27.14 6.05 40.25
CA GLN A 475 25.98 5.59 41.05
C GLN A 475 24.80 6.56 41.05
N GLU A 476 25.00 7.85 40.76
CA GLU A 476 23.94 8.85 40.62
C GLU A 476 23.36 8.83 39.21
N GLU A 477 24.19 8.71 38.18
CA GLU A 477 23.80 8.47 36.78
C GLU A 477 23.01 7.14 36.64
N LEU A 478 23.45 6.08 37.33
CA LEU A 478 22.70 4.81 37.42
C LEU A 478 21.39 4.92 38.21
N LYS A 479 21.14 5.99 38.98
CA LYS A 479 19.82 6.27 39.57
C LYS A 479 18.96 7.07 38.60
N ALA A 480 19.51 8.10 37.96
CA ALA A 480 18.82 8.94 36.98
C ALA A 480 18.25 8.10 35.81
N THR A 481 19.10 7.30 35.18
CA THR A 481 18.72 6.36 34.11
C THR A 481 17.69 5.32 34.56
N ARG A 482 17.70 4.89 35.82
CA ARG A 482 16.66 4.01 36.39
C ARG A 482 15.32 4.72 36.55
N SER A 483 15.29 6.00 36.94
CA SER A 483 14.05 6.79 36.97
C SER A 483 13.52 7.12 35.57
N GLU A 484 14.39 7.42 34.60
CA GLU A 484 14.00 7.61 33.19
C GLU A 484 13.37 6.33 32.62
N MET A 485 14.02 5.18 32.84
CA MET A 485 13.47 3.86 32.48
C MET A 485 12.19 3.49 33.23
N GLN A 486 11.85 4.15 34.34
CA GLN A 486 10.54 4.03 35.00
C GLN A 486 9.49 4.94 34.35
N SER A 487 9.83 6.18 34.01
CA SER A 487 8.94 7.10 33.27
C SER A 487 8.54 6.50 31.92
N LEU A 488 9.53 6.08 31.11
CA LEU A 488 9.32 5.46 29.79
C LEU A 488 8.48 4.17 29.87
N ARG A 489 8.53 3.44 30.99
CA ARG A 489 7.64 2.28 31.23
C ARG A 489 6.20 2.70 31.50
N VAL A 490 5.97 3.76 32.28
CA VAL A 490 4.63 4.32 32.52
C VAL A 490 4.05 4.91 31.24
N GLU A 491 4.84 5.67 30.48
CA GLU A 491 4.47 6.20 29.16
C GLU A 491 4.13 5.07 28.18
N CYS A 492 4.91 3.97 28.16
CA CYS A 492 4.61 2.78 27.36
C CYS A 492 3.31 2.08 27.81
N GLN A 493 2.98 2.09 29.11
CA GLN A 493 1.71 1.57 29.63
C GLN A 493 0.52 2.47 29.22
N GLN A 494 0.67 3.78 29.30
CA GLN A 494 -0.33 4.74 28.83
C GLN A 494 -0.56 4.61 27.32
N ALA A 495 0.51 4.51 26.52
CA ALA A 495 0.42 4.27 25.08
C ALA A 495 -0.28 2.95 24.75
N LYS A 496 -0.10 1.89 25.55
CA LYS A 496 -0.85 0.62 25.40
C LYS A 496 -2.33 0.79 25.71
N ALA A 497 -2.70 1.52 26.76
CA ALA A 497 -4.10 1.80 27.08
C ALA A 497 -4.78 2.65 25.97
N LEU A 498 -4.08 3.67 25.45
CA LEU A 498 -4.58 4.49 24.33
C LEU A 498 -4.73 3.67 23.03
N ASN A 499 -3.84 2.70 22.77
CA ASN A 499 -4.02 1.78 21.64
C ASN A 499 -5.22 0.84 21.84
N GLN A 500 -5.50 0.40 23.07
CA GLN A 500 -6.70 -0.42 23.36
C GLN A 500 -7.99 0.36 23.12
N THR A 501 -8.08 1.61 23.58
CA THR A 501 -9.26 2.46 23.32
C THR A 501 -9.38 2.85 21.84
N LEU A 502 -8.27 3.03 21.13
CA LEU A 502 -8.28 3.28 19.67
C LEU A 502 -8.76 2.05 18.88
N VAL A 503 -8.41 0.83 19.29
CA VAL A 503 -8.93 -0.41 18.69
C VAL A 503 -10.42 -0.59 18.99
N GLN A 504 -10.87 -0.27 20.20
CA GLN A 504 -12.31 -0.27 20.55
C GLN A 504 -13.08 0.72 19.67
N ALA A 505 -12.61 1.97 19.55
CA ALA A 505 -13.24 2.99 18.70
C ALA A 505 -13.25 2.63 17.21
N ARG A 506 -12.28 1.82 16.72
CA ARG A 506 -12.32 1.26 15.35
C ARG A 506 -13.43 0.22 15.18
N GLY A 507 -13.57 -0.72 16.12
CA GLY A 507 -14.67 -1.69 16.08
C GLY A 507 -16.05 -1.03 16.20
N GLU A 508 -16.18 0.01 17.03
CA GLU A 508 -17.41 0.82 17.11
C GLU A 508 -17.69 1.56 15.79
N LYS A 509 -16.67 2.13 15.14
CA LYS A 509 -16.78 2.75 13.81
C LYS A 509 -17.22 1.75 12.75
N GLU A 510 -16.63 0.57 12.69
CA GLU A 510 -16.97 -0.50 11.74
C GLU A 510 -18.45 -0.94 11.87
N VAL A 511 -18.93 -1.09 13.11
CA VAL A 511 -20.36 -1.38 13.39
C VAL A 511 -21.29 -0.21 13.02
N LEU A 512 -20.84 1.04 13.11
CA LEU A 512 -21.60 2.19 12.65
C LEU A 512 -21.63 2.29 11.11
N GLU A 513 -20.53 1.98 10.43
CA GLU A 513 -20.46 1.94 8.96
C GLU A 513 -21.33 0.82 8.38
N GLU A 514 -21.39 -0.35 9.01
CA GLU A 514 -22.33 -1.41 8.61
C GLU A 514 -23.79 -0.95 8.76
N LYS A 515 -24.13 -0.26 9.85
CA LYS A 515 -25.48 0.31 10.07
C LYS A 515 -25.84 1.39 9.05
N VAL A 516 -24.90 2.27 8.70
CA VAL A 516 -25.09 3.26 7.64
C VAL A 516 -25.36 2.56 6.30
N ALA A 517 -24.52 1.60 5.92
CA ALA A 517 -24.73 0.80 4.70
C ALA A 517 -26.04 0.00 4.72
N GLN A 518 -26.53 -0.43 5.89
CA GLN A 518 -27.86 -1.04 6.03
C GLN A 518 -28.98 -0.02 5.81
N LEU A 519 -28.88 1.18 6.40
CA LEU A 519 -29.84 2.27 6.22
C LEU A 519 -29.90 2.74 4.76
N GLU A 520 -28.77 2.93 4.10
CA GLU A 520 -28.67 3.27 2.67
C GLU A 520 -29.40 2.25 1.79
N ARG A 521 -29.19 0.94 2.03
CA ARG A 521 -29.90 -0.14 1.32
C ARG A 521 -31.41 -0.08 1.56
N THR A 522 -31.87 0.28 2.76
CA THR A 522 -33.32 0.44 3.03
C THR A 522 -33.89 1.70 2.38
N HIS A 523 -33.15 2.81 2.38
CA HIS A 523 -33.56 4.06 1.74
C HIS A 523 -33.63 3.90 0.21
N ALA A 524 -32.67 3.21 -0.41
CA ALA A 524 -32.69 2.88 -1.83
C ALA A 524 -33.91 2.02 -2.22
N ARG A 525 -34.28 1.04 -1.38
CA ARG A 525 -35.52 0.25 -1.56
C ARG A 525 -36.76 1.12 -1.47
N LEU A 526 -36.93 1.85 -0.37
CA LEU A 526 -38.09 2.74 -0.17
C LEU A 526 -38.23 3.78 -1.28
N LYS A 527 -37.13 4.32 -1.81
CA LYS A 527 -37.13 5.23 -2.96
C LYS A 527 -37.58 4.54 -4.25
N SER A 528 -37.19 3.28 -4.46
CA SER A 528 -37.68 2.45 -5.57
C SER A 528 -39.16 2.09 -5.43
N ASP A 529 -39.61 1.75 -4.22
CA ASP A 529 -41.00 1.40 -3.92
C ASP A 529 -41.92 2.63 -4.12
N LEU A 530 -41.49 3.81 -3.69
CA LEU A 530 -42.22 5.06 -3.83
C LEU A 530 -42.25 5.54 -5.30
N ALA A 531 -41.19 5.32 -6.07
CA ALA A 531 -41.21 5.52 -7.52
C ALA A 531 -42.18 4.55 -8.23
N ALA A 532 -42.19 3.27 -7.85
CA ALA A 532 -43.12 2.27 -8.39
C ALA A 532 -44.59 2.62 -8.05
N GLN A 533 -44.86 3.15 -6.85
CA GLN A 533 -46.18 3.66 -6.47
C GLN A 533 -46.56 4.94 -7.25
N ALA A 534 -45.60 5.79 -7.61
CA ALA A 534 -45.87 6.97 -8.43
C ALA A 534 -46.22 6.63 -9.91
N GLU A 535 -45.64 5.57 -10.46
CA GLU A 535 -45.94 5.10 -11.83
C GLU A 535 -47.17 4.18 -11.94
N ASN A 536 -47.61 3.56 -10.84
CA ASN A 536 -48.71 2.60 -10.81
C ASN A 536 -49.84 2.99 -9.84
N GLY A 537 -49.84 4.23 -9.33
CA GLY A 537 -50.86 4.70 -8.39
C GLY A 537 -52.26 4.76 -9.03
N PRO A 538 -53.34 4.46 -8.27
CA PRO A 538 -54.70 4.36 -8.81
C PRO A 538 -55.12 5.63 -9.55
N ALA A 539 -54.87 6.81 -8.97
CA ALA A 539 -55.15 8.09 -9.64
C ALA A 539 -54.47 8.26 -11.01
N GLN A 540 -53.33 7.60 -11.28
CA GLN A 540 -52.70 7.62 -12.60
C GLN A 540 -53.35 6.62 -13.56
N LYS A 541 -53.87 5.48 -13.07
CA LYS A 541 -54.68 4.53 -13.83
C LYS A 541 -56.03 5.17 -14.20
N ASP A 542 -56.72 5.77 -13.23
CA ASP A 542 -57.95 6.55 -13.41
C ASP A 542 -57.78 7.66 -14.47
N LEU A 543 -56.66 8.38 -14.46
CA LEU A 543 -56.34 9.42 -15.45
C LEU A 543 -56.04 8.87 -16.84
N ARG A 544 -55.48 7.65 -16.97
CA ARG A 544 -55.31 6.98 -18.27
C ARG A 544 -56.65 6.50 -18.82
N GLU A 545 -57.47 5.89 -17.99
CA GLU A 545 -58.81 5.39 -18.36
C GLU A 545 -59.74 6.55 -18.73
N SER A 546 -59.76 7.63 -17.93
CA SER A 546 -60.49 8.88 -18.24
C SER A 546 -60.04 9.49 -19.57
N ARG A 547 -58.73 9.49 -19.88
CA ARG A 547 -58.22 9.94 -21.19
C ARG A 547 -58.65 9.01 -22.34
N GLY A 548 -58.76 7.72 -22.11
CA GLY A 548 -59.33 6.76 -23.06
C GLY A 548 -60.80 7.06 -23.35
N GLN A 549 -61.61 7.18 -22.31
CA GLN A 549 -63.04 7.52 -22.40
C GLN A 549 -63.28 8.86 -23.11
N VAL A 550 -62.51 9.92 -22.76
CA VAL A 550 -62.58 11.23 -23.44
C VAL A 550 -62.20 11.12 -24.92
N SER A 551 -61.21 10.28 -25.25
CA SER A 551 -60.79 10.05 -26.65
C SER A 551 -61.87 9.32 -27.44
N GLU A 552 -62.54 8.33 -26.85
CA GLU A 552 -63.65 7.62 -27.49
C GLU A 552 -64.88 8.51 -27.66
N LEU A 553 -65.28 9.24 -26.62
CA LEU A 553 -66.38 10.22 -26.69
C LEU A 553 -66.11 11.29 -27.75
N THR A 554 -64.87 11.75 -27.89
CA THR A 554 -64.47 12.66 -28.98
C THR A 554 -64.67 12.01 -30.35
N ALA A 555 -64.27 10.75 -30.53
CA ALA A 555 -64.49 10.01 -31.78
C ALA A 555 -65.99 9.75 -32.07
N GLN A 556 -66.81 9.53 -31.04
CA GLN A 556 -68.27 9.45 -31.17
C GLN A 556 -68.88 10.80 -31.61
N VAL A 557 -68.43 11.91 -31.01
CA VAL A 557 -68.87 13.28 -31.38
C VAL A 557 -68.51 13.63 -32.82
N GLU A 558 -67.31 13.30 -33.31
CA GLU A 558 -66.96 13.56 -34.72
C GLU A 558 -67.75 12.69 -35.71
N ARG A 559 -68.09 11.44 -35.35
CA ARG A 559 -69.02 10.61 -36.16
C ARG A 559 -70.41 11.26 -36.25
N LEU A 560 -70.99 11.66 -35.12
CA LEU A 560 -72.31 12.31 -35.08
C LEU A 560 -72.33 13.66 -35.83
N LYS A 561 -71.25 14.46 -35.76
CA LYS A 561 -71.08 15.66 -36.58
C LYS A 561 -71.06 15.35 -38.08
N ALA A 562 -70.37 14.29 -38.49
CA ALA A 562 -70.34 13.87 -39.89
C ALA A 562 -71.73 13.46 -40.38
N GLU A 563 -72.46 12.64 -39.60
CA GLU A 563 -73.83 12.20 -39.89
C GLU A 563 -74.82 13.36 -40.00
N LEU A 564 -74.78 14.32 -39.06
CA LEU A 564 -75.55 15.57 -39.14
C LEU A 564 -75.20 16.34 -40.43
N SER A 565 -73.92 16.44 -40.80
CA SER A 565 -73.51 17.14 -42.01
C SER A 565 -74.02 16.48 -43.31
N SER A 566 -74.28 15.17 -43.31
CA SER A 566 -74.98 14.48 -44.41
C SER A 566 -76.48 14.77 -44.38
N LEU A 567 -77.14 14.61 -43.23
CA LEU A 567 -78.57 14.88 -43.10
C LEU A 567 -78.95 16.33 -43.46
N GLU A 568 -78.09 17.30 -43.16
CA GLU A 568 -78.28 18.68 -43.63
C GLU A 568 -78.13 18.85 -45.15
N LYS A 569 -77.28 18.05 -45.82
CA LYS A 569 -77.14 18.07 -47.30
C LYS A 569 -78.38 17.43 -47.93
N ASP A 570 -78.81 16.30 -47.41
CA ASP A 570 -79.98 15.56 -47.89
C ASP A 570 -81.27 16.37 -47.69
N HIS A 571 -81.43 17.03 -46.53
CA HIS A 571 -82.55 17.94 -46.30
C HIS A 571 -82.53 19.16 -47.25
N ARG A 572 -81.35 19.71 -47.57
CA ARG A 572 -81.20 20.76 -48.59
C ARG A 572 -81.57 20.26 -49.99
N ALA A 573 -81.16 19.05 -50.36
CA ALA A 573 -81.52 18.42 -51.64
C ALA A 573 -83.04 18.21 -51.75
N LEU A 574 -83.67 17.57 -50.75
CA LEU A 574 -85.11 17.35 -50.69
C LEU A 574 -85.91 18.67 -50.71
N LYS A 575 -85.43 19.71 -50.03
CA LYS A 575 -86.04 21.05 -50.07
C LYS A 575 -86.00 21.65 -51.49
N ASN A 576 -84.86 21.53 -52.17
CA ASN A 576 -84.71 22.00 -53.56
C ASN A 576 -85.63 21.22 -54.51
N GLU A 577 -85.69 19.88 -54.38
CA GLU A 577 -86.62 19.05 -55.14
C GLU A 577 -88.08 19.44 -54.89
N MET A 578 -88.49 19.68 -53.63
CA MET A 578 -89.84 20.14 -53.31
C MET A 578 -90.18 21.50 -53.91
N THR A 579 -89.23 22.45 -53.95
CA THR A 579 -89.44 23.73 -54.65
C THR A 579 -89.56 23.55 -56.16
N GLU A 580 -88.78 22.66 -56.75
CA GLU A 580 -88.81 22.35 -58.19
C GLU A 580 -90.10 21.61 -58.59
N ARG A 581 -90.57 20.65 -57.79
CA ARG A 581 -91.89 20.03 -57.95
C ARG A 581 -93.02 21.05 -57.81
N SER A 582 -92.89 22.01 -56.90
CA SER A 582 -93.88 23.08 -56.73
C SER A 582 -93.91 24.01 -57.94
N ARG A 583 -92.75 24.34 -58.54
CA ARG A 583 -92.66 25.07 -59.82
C ARG A 583 -93.36 24.32 -60.95
N GLN A 584 -93.07 23.02 -61.11
CA GLN A 584 -93.70 22.15 -62.11
C GLN A 584 -95.24 22.09 -61.94
N VAL A 585 -95.74 22.01 -60.70
CA VAL A 585 -97.19 22.03 -60.42
C VAL A 585 -97.82 23.38 -60.78
N LEU A 586 -97.17 24.51 -60.48
CA LEU A 586 -97.66 25.84 -60.87
C LEU A 586 -97.66 26.03 -62.40
N GLU A 587 -96.66 25.50 -63.10
CA GLU A 587 -96.60 25.52 -64.56
C GLU A 587 -97.75 24.70 -65.17
N LEU A 588 -97.97 23.47 -64.71
CA LEU A 588 -99.09 22.62 -65.12
C LEU A 588 -100.46 23.23 -64.77
N GLN A 589 -100.60 23.94 -63.64
CA GLN A 589 -101.81 24.70 -63.32
C GLN A 589 -102.02 25.88 -64.30
N SER A 590 -100.94 26.55 -64.70
CA SER A 590 -101.00 27.61 -65.72
C SER A 590 -101.41 27.05 -67.09
N GLU A 591 -100.97 25.85 -67.44
CA GLU A 591 -101.34 25.17 -68.70
C GLU A 591 -102.79 24.70 -68.66
N LEU A 592 -103.20 24.03 -67.57
CA LEU A 592 -104.57 23.56 -67.38
C LEU A 592 -105.59 24.73 -67.37
N SER A 593 -105.22 25.89 -66.84
CA SER A 593 -106.09 27.08 -66.87
C SER A 593 -106.21 27.70 -68.28
N LYS A 594 -105.13 27.70 -69.09
CA LYS A 594 -105.19 28.08 -70.51
C LYS A 594 -106.05 27.10 -71.32
N GLU A 595 -105.81 25.80 -71.15
CA GLU A 595 -106.59 24.70 -71.73
C GLU A 595 -108.09 24.82 -71.38
N ALA A 596 -108.41 25.10 -70.11
CA ALA A 596 -109.79 25.31 -69.65
C ALA A 596 -110.43 26.56 -70.25
N GLN A 597 -109.70 27.67 -70.39
CA GLN A 597 -110.19 28.89 -71.07
C GLN A 597 -110.49 28.63 -72.56
N LEU A 598 -109.59 27.92 -73.26
CA LEU A 598 -109.79 27.53 -74.65
C LEU A 598 -110.99 26.58 -74.81
N ARG A 599 -111.18 25.64 -73.88
CA ARG A 599 -112.38 24.77 -73.86
C ARG A 599 -113.66 25.54 -73.58
N LEU A 600 -113.68 26.45 -72.62
CA LEU A 600 -114.85 27.30 -72.34
C LEU A 600 -115.22 28.21 -73.52
N GLN A 601 -114.23 28.71 -74.25
CA GLN A 601 -114.46 29.42 -75.52
C GLN A 601 -115.13 28.47 -76.54
N ALA A 602 -114.52 27.32 -76.83
CA ALA A 602 -115.05 26.34 -77.78
C ALA A 602 -116.43 25.77 -77.37
N GLU A 603 -116.71 25.63 -76.08
CA GLU A 603 -118.03 25.24 -75.56
C GLU A 603 -119.05 26.36 -75.71
N GLY A 604 -118.68 27.63 -75.51
CA GLY A 604 -119.54 28.77 -75.81
C GLY A 604 -119.89 28.87 -77.30
N GLU A 605 -118.97 28.52 -78.19
CA GLU A 605 -119.25 28.41 -79.63
C GLU A 605 -120.19 27.22 -79.94
N ARG A 606 -119.93 26.06 -79.35
CA ARG A 606 -120.78 24.87 -79.48
C ARG A 606 -122.19 25.07 -78.92
N GLN A 607 -122.35 25.83 -77.83
CA GLN A 607 -123.65 26.15 -77.25
C GLN A 607 -124.43 27.13 -78.14
N ARG A 608 -123.77 28.13 -78.73
CA ARG A 608 -124.37 29.05 -79.71
C ARG A 608 -124.89 28.30 -80.95
N LEU A 609 -124.04 27.50 -81.58
CA LEU A 609 -124.42 26.60 -82.69
C LEU A 609 -125.46 25.54 -82.26
N GLY A 610 -125.38 25.10 -81.00
CA GLY A 610 -126.30 24.12 -80.40
C GLY A 610 -127.71 24.67 -80.21
N LEU A 611 -127.85 25.92 -79.79
CA LEU A 611 -129.13 26.62 -79.69
C LEU A 611 -129.73 26.92 -81.07
N GLU A 612 -128.91 27.32 -82.04
CA GLU A 612 -129.32 27.45 -83.44
C GLU A 612 -129.87 26.11 -83.99
N LEU A 613 -129.14 25.01 -83.75
CA LEU A 613 -129.59 23.66 -84.11
C LEU A 613 -130.81 23.19 -83.31
N GLN A 614 -130.94 23.55 -82.03
CA GLN A 614 -132.13 23.24 -81.22
C GLN A 614 -133.35 23.98 -81.75
N HIS A 615 -133.25 25.26 -82.11
CA HIS A 615 -134.40 26.00 -82.63
C HIS A 615 -134.91 25.42 -83.96
N VAL A 616 -134.01 24.99 -84.84
CA VAL A 616 -134.37 24.26 -86.08
C VAL A 616 -134.98 22.88 -85.75
N ARG A 617 -134.41 22.14 -84.79
CA ARG A 617 -134.92 20.82 -84.37
C ARG A 617 -136.26 20.91 -83.66
N GLU A 618 -136.51 21.92 -82.84
CA GLU A 618 -137.75 22.11 -82.09
C GLU A 618 -138.92 22.46 -83.02
N GLN A 619 -138.68 23.24 -84.08
CA GLN A 619 -139.66 23.47 -85.14
C GLN A 619 -140.03 22.16 -85.88
N GLN A 620 -139.09 21.22 -86.01
CA GLN A 620 -139.33 19.91 -86.63
C GLN A 620 -139.93 18.88 -85.64
N HIS A 621 -139.53 18.90 -84.36
CA HIS A 621 -139.93 17.89 -83.37
C HIS A 621 -141.38 18.01 -82.89
N HIS A 622 -141.98 19.21 -82.92
CA HIS A 622 -143.40 19.38 -82.60
C HIS A 622 -144.35 18.61 -83.55
N GLN A 623 -143.85 18.11 -84.68
CA GLN A 623 -144.61 17.26 -85.60
C GLN A 623 -144.40 15.75 -85.42
N GLN A 624 -143.43 15.29 -84.60
CA GLN A 624 -143.13 13.86 -84.44
C GLN A 624 -143.18 13.36 -82.98
N HIS A 625 -144.40 12.98 -82.63
CA HIS A 625 -144.76 11.72 -81.96
C HIS A 625 -144.45 11.51 -80.46
N GLN A 626 -145.39 10.81 -79.82
CA GLN A 626 -145.34 10.36 -78.43
C GLN A 626 -144.89 8.89 -78.35
N GLN A 627 -144.56 8.47 -77.11
CA GLN A 627 -144.57 7.08 -76.57
C GLN A 627 -143.27 6.23 -76.52
N LEU A 628 -143.05 5.69 -75.30
CA LEU A 628 -142.47 4.39 -74.88
C LEU A 628 -140.93 4.12 -74.80
N GLN A 629 -140.44 4.10 -73.56
CA GLN A 629 -139.76 3.01 -72.80
C GLN A 629 -138.68 2.08 -73.44
N GLY A 630 -137.61 1.79 -72.66
CA GLY A 630 -137.08 0.41 -72.54
C GLY A 630 -135.60 0.18 -72.10
N VAL A 631 -135.40 -0.46 -70.91
CA VAL A 631 -134.39 -1.52 -70.52
C VAL A 631 -132.86 -1.35 -70.84
N GLY A 632 -131.85 -1.76 -70.04
CA GLY A 632 -131.76 -2.34 -68.67
C GLY A 632 -130.57 -3.36 -68.46
N LEU A 633 -130.18 -3.63 -67.19
CA LEU A 633 -129.31 -4.75 -66.66
C LEU A 633 -127.79 -4.77 -67.05
N GLU A 634 -126.82 -5.47 -66.39
CA GLU A 634 -126.51 -6.00 -65.01
C GLU A 634 -124.97 -5.71 -64.78
N GLY A 635 -124.16 -6.20 -63.81
CA GLY A 635 -124.35 -7.18 -62.74
C GLY A 635 -123.06 -7.69 -62.03
N ARG A 636 -123.23 -8.22 -60.81
CA ARG A 636 -122.35 -9.17 -60.02
C ARG A 636 -120.89 -8.78 -59.60
N ARG A 637 -120.21 -9.47 -58.66
CA ARG A 637 -120.53 -10.08 -57.32
C ARG A 637 -119.26 -10.68 -56.62
N LEU A 638 -119.27 -10.81 -55.28
CA LEU A 638 -118.49 -11.71 -54.37
C LEU A 638 -117.06 -11.29 -53.89
N LYS A 639 -116.40 -11.90 -52.87
CA LYS A 639 -116.71 -12.34 -51.46
C LYS A 639 -115.35 -12.84 -50.78
N PRO A 640 -115.22 -13.56 -49.62
CA PRO A 640 -114.69 -12.98 -48.35
C PRO A 640 -113.78 -13.88 -47.42
N GLU A 641 -113.64 -13.49 -46.12
CA GLU A 641 -113.45 -14.30 -44.87
C GLU A 641 -112.11 -15.11 -44.69
N GLY A 642 -111.63 -15.52 -43.48
CA GLY A 642 -112.16 -15.49 -42.10
C GLY A 642 -111.15 -15.87 -40.95
N GLU A 643 -111.64 -16.27 -39.76
CA GLU A 643 -110.94 -16.49 -38.42
C GLU A 643 -111.47 -17.80 -37.71
N PRO A 644 -111.20 -18.25 -36.44
CA PRO A 644 -110.49 -17.67 -35.27
C PRO A 644 -109.64 -18.67 -34.37
N ARG A 645 -109.49 -18.41 -33.04
CA ARG A 645 -108.97 -19.27 -31.92
C ARG A 645 -110.11 -20.19 -31.31
N PRO A 646 -110.14 -20.77 -30.04
CA PRO A 646 -109.17 -20.93 -28.90
C PRO A 646 -109.22 -22.29 -28.08
N ARG A 647 -108.60 -22.27 -26.86
CA ARG A 647 -108.56 -23.13 -25.62
C ARG A 647 -109.93 -23.53 -24.95
N PRO A 648 -110.06 -24.22 -23.76
CA PRO A 648 -109.19 -25.13 -22.91
C PRO A 648 -109.90 -26.32 -22.10
N ALA A 649 -109.12 -27.03 -21.24
CA ALA A 649 -109.41 -27.44 -19.81
C ALA A 649 -110.16 -28.75 -19.33
N ILE A 650 -109.60 -29.33 -18.23
CA ILE A 650 -110.16 -30.13 -17.09
C ILE A 650 -110.60 -31.62 -17.28
N GLY A 651 -110.23 -32.48 -16.30
CA GLY A 651 -110.71 -33.86 -16.05
C GLY A 651 -109.95 -34.55 -14.89
N ALA A 652 -110.55 -35.51 -14.13
CA ALA A 652 -109.93 -36.05 -12.90
C ALA A 652 -110.38 -37.47 -12.43
N SER A 653 -109.55 -38.12 -11.59
CA SER A 653 -109.80 -39.34 -10.78
C SER A 653 -109.92 -40.68 -11.57
N SER A 654 -109.90 -41.91 -11.00
CA SER A 654 -110.02 -42.43 -9.61
C SER A 654 -109.28 -43.79 -9.43
N HIS A 655 -109.23 -44.30 -8.18
CA HIS A 655 -108.85 -45.68 -7.76
C HIS A 655 -107.35 -46.06 -7.87
N GLU A 656 -106.83 -47.06 -7.14
CA GLU A 656 -107.46 -48.18 -6.40
C GLU A 656 -106.77 -48.47 -5.04
N GLN A 657 -107.43 -49.18 -4.11
CA GLN A 657 -106.93 -49.37 -2.74
C GLN A 657 -107.11 -50.82 -2.24
N GLY A 658 -106.02 -51.60 -2.18
CA GLY A 658 -106.04 -52.98 -1.68
C GLY A 658 -104.67 -53.65 -1.56
N GLY A 659 -103.97 -53.44 -0.44
CA GLY A 659 -102.65 -54.08 -0.22
C GLY A 659 -101.87 -53.65 1.04
N SER A 660 -102.52 -53.00 2.01
CA SER A 660 -101.91 -52.12 3.02
C SER A 660 -101.00 -52.76 4.07
N GLN A 661 -100.84 -54.09 4.11
CA GLN A 661 -99.95 -54.77 5.08
C GLN A 661 -98.75 -55.44 4.40
N LEU A 662 -98.95 -56.24 3.35
CA LEU A 662 -97.83 -56.85 2.61
C LEU A 662 -97.00 -55.79 1.87
N ALA A 663 -97.62 -54.71 1.37
CA ALA A 663 -96.89 -53.58 0.80
C ALA A 663 -96.09 -52.82 1.87
N SER A 664 -96.65 -52.66 3.07
CA SER A 664 -95.98 -51.98 4.18
C SER A 664 -94.75 -52.77 4.66
N LEU A 665 -94.89 -54.08 4.89
CA LEU A 665 -93.75 -54.95 5.27
C LEU A 665 -92.69 -55.04 4.17
N LYS A 666 -93.07 -55.03 2.89
CA LYS A 666 -92.10 -54.95 1.78
C LYS A 666 -91.37 -53.60 1.75
N GLN A 667 -92.08 -52.49 1.93
CA GLN A 667 -91.49 -51.16 2.00
C GLN A 667 -90.56 -51.00 3.23
N GLU A 668 -90.91 -51.62 4.35
CA GLU A 668 -90.11 -51.65 5.57
C GLU A 668 -88.85 -52.52 5.41
N MET A 669 -88.97 -53.71 4.82
CA MET A 669 -87.82 -54.53 4.42
C MET A 669 -86.91 -53.82 3.42
N SER A 670 -87.45 -53.09 2.43
CA SER A 670 -86.65 -52.28 1.52
C SER A 670 -85.95 -51.11 2.23
N ARG A 671 -86.60 -50.44 3.18
CA ARG A 671 -85.95 -49.40 4.01
C ARG A 671 -84.82 -49.98 4.85
N LEU A 672 -85.03 -51.12 5.50
CA LEU A 672 -83.99 -51.83 6.25
C LEU A 672 -82.85 -52.34 5.36
N HIS A 673 -83.13 -52.64 4.10
CA HIS A 673 -82.09 -53.01 3.12
C HIS A 673 -81.26 -51.79 2.70
N CYS A 674 -81.90 -50.67 2.35
CA CYS A 674 -81.21 -49.43 2.02
C CYS A 674 -80.36 -48.92 3.20
N THR A 675 -80.90 -48.87 4.42
CA THR A 675 -80.11 -48.43 5.58
C THR A 675 -78.95 -49.38 5.91
N LEU A 676 -79.09 -50.69 5.68
CA LEU A 676 -77.97 -51.63 5.80
C LEU A 676 -76.89 -51.42 4.72
N GLU A 677 -77.27 -50.96 3.53
CA GLU A 677 -76.33 -50.63 2.46
C GLU A 677 -75.66 -49.26 2.71
N GLU A 678 -76.42 -48.25 3.13
CA GLU A 678 -75.93 -46.95 3.59
C GLU A 678 -74.90 -47.10 4.74
N GLU A 679 -75.20 -47.91 5.76
CA GLU A 679 -74.26 -48.21 6.86
C GLU A 679 -72.98 -48.93 6.37
N ARG A 680 -73.09 -49.80 5.35
CA ARG A 680 -71.92 -50.46 4.74
C ARG A 680 -71.07 -49.49 3.92
N GLU A 681 -71.70 -48.58 3.18
CA GLU A 681 -70.99 -47.53 2.45
C GLU A 681 -70.32 -46.55 3.41
N LEU A 682 -71.00 -46.12 4.48
CA LEU A 682 -70.43 -45.28 5.54
C LEU A 682 -69.26 -45.97 6.26
N ALA A 683 -69.37 -47.27 6.58
CA ALA A 683 -68.26 -48.03 7.14
C ALA A 683 -67.06 -48.14 6.18
N GLY A 684 -67.31 -48.33 4.88
CA GLY A 684 -66.27 -48.33 3.85
C GLY A 684 -65.60 -46.97 3.68
N GLN A 685 -66.38 -45.89 3.67
CA GLN A 685 -65.89 -44.50 3.64
C GLN A 685 -65.04 -44.20 4.89
N HIS A 686 -65.46 -44.64 6.08
CA HIS A 686 -64.71 -44.48 7.33
C HIS A 686 -63.39 -45.27 7.31
N GLN A 687 -63.39 -46.51 6.80
CA GLN A 687 -62.18 -47.30 6.64
C GLN A 687 -61.18 -46.63 5.67
N LEU A 688 -61.67 -46.07 4.55
CA LEU A 688 -60.84 -45.32 3.61
C LEU A 688 -60.30 -44.02 4.23
N ALA A 689 -61.10 -43.30 5.03
CA ALA A 689 -60.66 -42.10 5.73
C ALA A 689 -59.57 -42.39 6.79
N LEU A 690 -59.71 -43.48 7.56
CA LEU A 690 -58.68 -43.94 8.48
C LEU A 690 -57.40 -44.36 7.73
N GLN A 691 -57.53 -45.10 6.63
CA GLN A 691 -56.38 -45.49 5.80
C GLN A 691 -55.65 -44.27 5.22
N ALA A 692 -56.39 -43.24 4.81
CA ALA A 692 -55.84 -41.96 4.36
C ALA A 692 -55.07 -41.25 5.48
N GLN A 693 -55.66 -41.10 6.68
CA GLN A 693 -54.98 -40.51 7.85
C GLN A 693 -53.72 -41.28 8.25
N ILE A 694 -53.74 -42.62 8.22
CA ILE A 694 -52.57 -43.46 8.47
C ILE A 694 -51.49 -43.20 7.41
N SER A 695 -51.86 -43.10 6.13
CA SER A 695 -50.90 -42.81 5.06
C SER A 695 -50.28 -41.41 5.18
N GLU A 696 -51.07 -40.42 5.60
CA GLU A 696 -50.61 -39.05 5.83
C GLU A 696 -49.68 -38.97 7.05
N ALA A 697 -50.00 -39.65 8.15
CA ALA A 697 -49.14 -39.74 9.32
C ALA A 697 -47.76 -40.37 8.98
N HIS A 698 -47.75 -41.42 8.16
CA HIS A 698 -46.49 -42.02 7.67
C HIS A 698 -45.72 -41.08 6.73
N ALA A 699 -46.40 -40.29 5.90
CA ALA A 699 -45.75 -39.28 5.05
C ALA A 699 -45.13 -38.14 5.88
N ARG A 700 -45.85 -37.66 6.90
CA ARG A 700 -45.39 -36.64 7.86
C ARG A 700 -44.20 -37.15 8.71
N SER A 701 -44.19 -38.42 9.13
CA SER A 701 -43.03 -39.02 9.81
C SER A 701 -41.81 -39.03 8.90
N LYS A 702 -41.94 -39.55 7.66
CA LYS A 702 -40.83 -39.66 6.71
C LYS A 702 -40.24 -38.29 6.32
N SER A 703 -41.06 -37.24 6.21
CA SER A 703 -40.54 -35.89 5.97
C SER A 703 -39.81 -35.33 7.20
N GLN A 704 -40.31 -35.56 8.42
CA GLN A 704 -39.59 -35.21 9.66
C GLN A 704 -38.25 -35.95 9.77
N ASP A 705 -38.22 -37.27 9.51
CA ASP A 705 -36.98 -38.07 9.50
C ASP A 705 -35.96 -37.53 8.49
N SER A 706 -36.40 -37.15 7.29
CA SER A 706 -35.55 -36.54 6.26
C SER A 706 -34.99 -35.18 6.69
N VAL A 707 -35.80 -34.33 7.33
CA VAL A 707 -35.34 -33.03 7.86
C VAL A 707 -34.35 -33.22 9.01
N LEU A 708 -34.58 -34.20 9.89
CA LEU A 708 -33.65 -34.53 10.97
C LEU A 708 -32.31 -35.04 10.42
N GLN A 709 -32.32 -35.93 9.42
CA GLN A 709 -31.10 -36.39 8.75
C GLN A 709 -30.32 -35.21 8.13
N GLN A 710 -31.00 -34.34 7.37
CA GLN A 710 -30.39 -33.12 6.82
C GLN A 710 -29.75 -32.26 7.93
N LYS A 711 -30.47 -32.01 9.03
CA LYS A 711 -29.95 -31.21 10.15
C LYS A 711 -28.77 -31.87 10.87
N THR A 712 -28.70 -33.21 10.92
CA THR A 712 -27.50 -33.89 11.44
C THR A 712 -26.29 -33.75 10.51
N GLU A 713 -26.48 -33.74 9.18
CA GLU A 713 -25.38 -33.57 8.23
C GLU A 713 -24.87 -32.12 8.19
N GLU A 714 -25.79 -31.15 8.18
CA GLU A 714 -25.45 -29.73 8.37
C GLU A 714 -24.64 -29.52 9.68
N ASN A 715 -25.02 -30.19 10.77
CA ASN A 715 -24.30 -30.09 12.04
C ASN A 715 -22.91 -30.75 12.00
N LYS A 716 -22.69 -31.81 11.21
CA LYS A 716 -21.35 -32.35 10.96
C LYS A 716 -20.50 -31.38 10.14
N GLN A 717 -21.08 -30.78 9.09
CA GLN A 717 -20.38 -29.83 8.23
C GLN A 717 -19.90 -28.61 9.03
N LEU A 718 -20.80 -28.00 9.81
CA LEU A 718 -20.47 -26.88 10.71
C LEU A 718 -19.36 -27.23 11.72
N LYS A 719 -19.30 -28.47 12.21
CA LYS A 719 -18.21 -28.94 13.09
C LYS A 719 -16.87 -29.07 12.35
N GLN A 720 -16.87 -29.53 11.10
CA GLN A 720 -15.66 -29.58 10.28
C GLN A 720 -15.14 -28.17 9.97
N ASP A 721 -16.03 -27.24 9.64
CA ASP A 721 -15.64 -25.86 9.29
C ASP A 721 -15.23 -25.03 10.53
N LEU A 722 -15.78 -25.34 11.71
CA LEU A 722 -15.26 -24.84 12.99
C LEU A 722 -13.82 -25.31 13.26
N VAL A 723 -13.51 -26.58 13.01
CA VAL A 723 -12.13 -27.10 13.17
C VAL A 723 -11.18 -26.51 12.12
N ARG A 724 -11.63 -26.34 10.87
CA ARG A 724 -10.85 -25.65 9.82
C ARG A 724 -10.54 -24.21 10.19
N THR A 725 -11.53 -23.43 10.62
CA THR A 725 -11.32 -22.04 11.02
C THR A 725 -10.44 -21.94 12.28
N GLN A 726 -10.60 -22.81 13.27
CA GLN A 726 -9.71 -22.88 14.44
C GLN A 726 -8.25 -23.17 14.05
N ASN A 727 -8.01 -24.08 13.09
CA ASN A 727 -6.67 -24.35 12.57
C ASN A 727 -6.08 -23.14 11.81
N LEU A 728 -6.89 -22.43 11.01
CA LEU A 728 -6.47 -21.21 10.31
C LEU A 728 -6.09 -20.09 11.29
N PHE A 729 -6.91 -19.83 12.32
CA PHE A 729 -6.56 -18.89 13.39
C PHE A 729 -5.26 -19.30 14.10
N THR A 730 -5.05 -20.60 14.33
CA THR A 730 -3.82 -21.12 14.94
C THR A 730 -2.58 -20.94 14.05
N SER A 731 -2.73 -20.94 12.71
CA SER A 731 -1.62 -20.62 11.80
C SER A 731 -1.33 -19.12 11.78
N ALA A 732 -2.38 -18.30 11.59
CA ALA A 732 -2.27 -16.84 11.62
C ALA A 732 -1.66 -16.33 12.93
N GLU A 733 -1.97 -16.96 14.07
CA GLU A 733 -1.32 -16.65 15.36
C GLU A 733 0.19 -16.93 15.37
N ARG A 734 0.69 -17.94 14.64
CA ARG A 734 2.14 -18.22 14.53
C ARG A 734 2.82 -17.24 13.60
N GLU A 735 2.22 -16.98 12.44
CA GLU A 735 2.71 -16.02 11.45
C GLU A 735 2.82 -14.61 12.06
N LEU A 736 1.80 -14.20 12.84
CA LEU A 736 1.76 -12.91 13.53
C LEU A 736 2.74 -12.87 14.73
N ARG A 737 3.12 -14.01 15.32
CA ARG A 737 4.25 -14.08 16.29
C ARG A 737 5.60 -13.92 15.58
N TYR A 738 5.81 -14.62 14.47
CA TYR A 738 7.04 -14.52 13.66
C TYR A 738 7.27 -13.09 13.13
N GLU A 739 6.25 -12.45 12.55
CA GLU A 739 6.37 -11.05 12.10
C GLU A 739 6.55 -10.07 13.26
N ARG A 740 6.06 -10.36 14.48
CA ARG A 740 6.37 -9.57 15.68
C ARG A 740 7.83 -9.71 16.11
N GLU A 741 8.40 -10.90 16.03
CA GLU A 741 9.79 -11.20 16.39
C GLU A 741 10.76 -10.53 15.40
N LYS A 742 10.54 -10.74 14.10
CA LYS A 742 11.19 -10.02 12.99
C LYS A 742 11.08 -8.48 13.14
N ASN A 743 9.93 -7.97 13.58
CA ASN A 743 9.77 -6.53 13.89
C ASN A 743 10.55 -6.06 15.14
N LEU A 744 10.85 -6.94 16.09
CA LEU A 744 11.73 -6.61 17.21
C LEU A 744 13.19 -6.62 16.76
N ASP A 745 13.60 -7.54 15.89
CA ASP A 745 14.96 -7.60 15.37
C ASP A 745 15.26 -6.42 14.44
N LEU A 746 14.35 -6.05 13.53
CA LEU A 746 14.46 -4.81 12.75
C LEU A 746 14.59 -3.56 13.65
N LYS A 747 13.95 -3.55 14.83
CA LYS A 747 14.11 -2.46 15.81
C LYS A 747 15.48 -2.49 16.52
N LYS A 748 16.04 -3.67 16.79
CA LYS A 748 17.44 -3.81 17.28
C LYS A 748 18.41 -3.26 16.24
N HIS A 749 18.29 -3.69 14.98
CA HIS A 749 19.17 -3.23 13.89
C HIS A 749 19.05 -1.72 13.65
N ASN A 750 17.84 -1.14 13.65
CA ASN A 750 17.67 0.30 13.54
C ASN A 750 18.30 1.07 14.71
N ALA A 751 18.18 0.56 15.95
CA ALA A 751 18.80 1.19 17.13
C ALA A 751 20.34 1.14 17.07
N LEU A 752 20.93 0.04 16.55
CA LEU A 752 22.37 -0.06 16.29
C LEU A 752 22.80 0.90 15.17
N LEU A 753 22.02 1.01 14.09
CA LEU A 753 22.30 1.93 12.98
C LEU A 753 22.26 3.40 13.42
N ASP A 754 21.29 3.79 14.25
CA ASP A 754 21.26 5.13 14.87
C ASP A 754 22.44 5.34 15.85
N GLN A 755 22.92 4.29 16.55
CA GLN A 755 24.12 4.37 17.38
C GLN A 755 25.39 4.61 16.54
N GLU A 756 25.58 3.90 15.44
CA GLU A 756 26.73 4.11 14.53
C GLU A 756 26.67 5.48 13.85
N LYS A 757 25.49 5.90 13.40
CA LYS A 757 25.23 7.26 12.91
C LYS A 757 25.59 8.34 13.93
N LEU A 758 25.28 8.14 15.21
CA LEU A 758 25.67 9.06 16.29
C LEU A 758 27.19 9.08 16.52
N LYS A 759 27.88 7.92 16.45
CA LYS A 759 29.35 7.84 16.49
C LYS A 759 30.00 8.60 15.33
N VAL A 760 29.60 8.30 14.09
CA VAL A 760 30.11 8.98 12.88
C VAL A 760 29.84 10.49 12.94
N CYS A 761 28.68 10.92 13.46
CA CYS A 761 28.41 12.34 13.72
C CYS A 761 29.25 12.96 14.87
N ALA A 762 29.82 12.16 15.79
CA ALA A 762 30.78 12.65 16.78
C ALA A 762 32.20 12.74 16.19
N GLU A 763 32.62 11.73 15.44
CA GLU A 763 33.90 11.68 14.72
C GLU A 763 34.02 12.81 13.68
N LEU A 764 32.98 13.03 12.88
CA LEU A 764 32.91 14.14 11.92
C LEU A 764 33.07 15.50 12.61
N ARG A 765 32.42 15.72 13.75
CA ARG A 765 32.59 16.96 14.55
C ARG A 765 34.01 17.08 15.12
N GLN A 766 34.62 15.96 15.53
CA GLN A 766 36.02 15.95 16.00
C GLN A 766 37.00 16.26 14.84
N ALA A 767 36.75 15.74 13.65
CA ALA A 767 37.53 16.04 12.45
C ALA A 767 37.39 17.52 12.03
N GLN A 768 36.17 18.05 12.04
CA GLN A 768 35.91 19.48 11.82
C GLN A 768 36.60 20.38 12.84
N ALA A 769 36.61 20.00 14.12
CA ALA A 769 37.33 20.74 15.17
C ALA A 769 38.86 20.71 14.96
N LYS A 770 39.43 19.56 14.57
CA LYS A 770 40.84 19.42 14.20
C LYS A 770 41.19 20.28 12.97
N LEU A 771 40.34 20.28 11.94
CA LEU A 771 40.49 21.11 10.75
C LEU A 771 40.54 22.60 11.12
N ALA A 772 39.58 23.08 11.91
CA ALA A 772 39.53 24.47 12.36
C ALA A 772 40.76 24.88 13.19
N GLN A 773 41.33 23.97 13.98
CA GLN A 773 42.59 24.20 14.70
C GLN A 773 43.79 24.29 13.74
N LEU A 774 43.86 23.42 12.73
CA LEU A 774 44.90 23.47 11.71
C LEU A 774 44.83 24.76 10.90
N GLU A 775 43.65 25.17 10.42
CA GLU A 775 43.46 26.45 9.73
C GLU A 775 43.89 27.66 10.58
N GLN A 776 43.61 27.64 11.90
CA GLN A 776 44.08 28.70 12.81
C GLN A 776 45.60 28.71 12.93
N SER A 777 46.24 27.53 12.96
CA SER A 777 47.70 27.42 12.97
C SER A 777 48.35 27.89 11.66
N GLU A 778 47.72 27.62 10.51
CA GLU A 778 48.18 28.10 9.20
C GLU A 778 48.01 29.61 9.05
N ARG A 779 46.87 30.17 9.47
CA ARG A 779 46.66 31.63 9.54
C ARG A 779 47.70 32.29 10.45
N GLY A 780 48.04 31.67 11.58
CA GLY A 780 49.12 32.11 12.47
C GLY A 780 50.49 32.10 11.78
N ARG A 781 50.85 31.00 11.10
CA ARG A 781 52.10 30.87 10.33
C ARG A 781 52.17 31.87 9.17
N ALA A 782 51.08 32.11 8.45
CA ALA A 782 51.02 33.09 7.37
C ALA A 782 51.30 34.52 7.87
N LEU A 783 50.69 34.93 8.98
CA LEU A 783 50.97 36.23 9.61
C LEU A 783 52.43 36.34 10.10
N GLU A 784 53.02 35.25 10.57
CA GLU A 784 54.44 35.22 10.96
C GLU A 784 55.37 35.36 9.73
N VAL A 785 55.05 34.69 8.63
CA VAL A 785 55.76 34.85 7.34
C VAL A 785 55.64 36.29 6.80
N GLU A 786 54.45 36.91 6.87
CA GLU A 786 54.27 38.31 6.48
C GLU A 786 55.13 39.27 7.32
N ARG A 787 55.22 39.06 8.64
CA ARG A 787 56.10 39.83 9.53
C ARG A 787 57.58 39.68 9.15
N LEU A 788 58.02 38.44 8.88
CA LEU A 788 59.40 38.17 8.47
C LEU A 788 59.73 38.79 7.09
N GLN A 789 58.79 38.74 6.14
CA GLN A 789 58.94 39.43 4.85
C GLN A 789 59.01 40.95 5.00
N GLN A 790 58.15 41.56 5.83
CA GLN A 790 58.22 42.99 6.16
C GLN A 790 59.57 43.34 6.76
N ARG A 791 60.08 42.52 7.70
CA ARG A 791 61.38 42.74 8.35
C ARG A 791 62.56 42.57 7.39
N SER A 792 62.50 41.66 6.40
CA SER A 792 63.50 41.57 5.35
C SER A 792 63.56 42.87 4.54
N ARG A 793 62.41 43.37 4.07
CA ARG A 793 62.30 44.63 3.32
C ARG A 793 62.81 45.84 4.12
N GLU A 794 62.57 45.89 5.43
CA GLU A 794 63.17 46.92 6.30
C GLU A 794 64.71 46.85 6.33
N LEU A 795 65.28 45.64 6.42
CA LEU A 795 66.72 45.43 6.47
C LEU A 795 67.38 45.68 5.09
N GLU A 796 66.74 45.29 4.00
CA GLU A 796 67.13 45.62 2.62
C GLU A 796 67.18 47.15 2.41
N LEU A 797 66.16 47.89 2.87
CA LEU A 797 66.14 49.36 2.83
C LEU A 797 67.22 50.00 3.72
N GLN A 798 67.54 49.41 4.87
CA GLN A 798 68.65 49.86 5.72
C GLN A 798 70.02 49.59 5.05
N LEU A 799 70.19 48.42 4.42
CA LEU A 799 71.39 48.07 3.67
C LEU A 799 71.59 49.02 2.49
N ALA A 800 70.55 49.30 1.70
CA ALA A 800 70.58 50.25 0.58
C ALA A 800 70.93 51.68 1.02
N ARG A 801 70.39 52.16 2.15
CA ARG A 801 70.79 53.44 2.75
C ARG A 801 72.25 53.42 3.20
N SER A 802 72.73 52.30 3.76
CA SER A 802 74.11 52.15 4.21
C SER A 802 75.12 52.06 3.05
N SER A 803 74.73 51.51 1.90
CA SER A 803 75.59 51.45 0.70
C SER A 803 75.59 52.79 -0.03
N GLN A 804 74.45 53.48 -0.12
CA GLN A 804 74.39 54.86 -0.62
C GLN A 804 75.24 55.80 0.22
N SER A 805 75.13 55.74 1.55
CA SER A 805 75.96 56.54 2.47
C SER A 805 77.47 56.22 2.34
N ARG A 806 77.83 54.94 2.21
CA ARG A 806 79.22 54.51 1.93
C ARG A 806 79.73 55.02 0.57
N HIS A 807 78.89 55.02 -0.45
CA HIS A 807 79.27 55.52 -1.77
C HIS A 807 79.44 57.05 -1.77
N SER A 808 78.55 57.80 -1.11
CA SER A 808 78.71 59.24 -0.92
C SER A 808 79.95 59.60 -0.12
N THR A 809 80.30 58.82 0.91
CA THR A 809 81.55 59.04 1.67
C THR A 809 82.80 58.68 0.87
N SER A 810 82.77 57.63 0.03
CA SER A 810 83.85 57.33 -0.93
C SER A 810 84.05 58.47 -1.91
N SER A 811 82.97 58.93 -2.56
CA SER A 811 83.00 60.06 -3.52
C SER A 811 83.58 61.33 -2.89
N LEU A 812 83.14 61.71 -1.69
CA LEU A 812 83.68 62.87 -0.97
C LEU A 812 85.16 62.67 -0.56
N GLN A 813 85.59 61.44 -0.28
CA GLN A 813 86.99 61.12 0.03
C GLN A 813 87.87 61.12 -1.23
N GLU A 814 87.33 60.71 -2.37
CA GLU A 814 87.96 60.78 -3.70
C GLU A 814 88.11 62.25 -4.15
N GLU A 815 87.06 63.07 -4.00
CA GLU A 815 87.11 64.52 -4.21
C GLU A 815 88.14 65.21 -3.30
N LEU A 816 88.18 64.87 -2.01
CA LEU A 816 89.18 65.37 -1.07
C LEU A 816 90.62 64.99 -1.49
N CYS A 817 90.81 63.77 -1.99
CA CYS A 817 92.10 63.32 -2.54
C CYS A 817 92.46 64.03 -3.86
N ALA A 818 91.48 64.32 -4.72
CA ALA A 818 91.67 65.11 -5.93
C ALA A 818 92.05 66.56 -5.59
N GLU A 819 91.38 67.22 -4.64
CA GLU A 819 91.73 68.57 -4.20
C GLU A 819 93.07 68.63 -3.48
N ARG A 820 93.41 67.66 -2.64
CA ARG A 820 94.78 67.54 -2.08
C ARG A 820 95.83 67.43 -3.20
N SER A 821 95.53 66.68 -4.27
CA SER A 821 96.42 66.54 -5.42
C SER A 821 96.51 67.84 -6.25
N ARG A 822 95.41 68.59 -6.39
CA ARG A 822 95.37 69.93 -7.02
C ARG A 822 96.18 70.95 -6.22
N LEU A 823 96.03 70.98 -4.89
CA LEU A 823 96.82 71.82 -3.99
C LEU A 823 98.31 71.51 -4.10
N ILE A 824 98.72 70.24 -4.02
CA ILE A 824 100.12 69.82 -4.21
C ILE A 824 100.64 70.19 -5.61
N ALA A 825 99.79 70.20 -6.64
CA ALA A 825 100.15 70.62 -7.99
C ALA A 825 100.18 72.14 -8.20
N ALA A 826 99.53 72.92 -7.33
CA ALA A 826 99.58 74.38 -7.30
C ALA A 826 100.78 74.88 -6.48
N ASP A 827 101.04 74.26 -5.32
CA ASP A 827 102.19 74.52 -4.45
C ASP A 827 103.54 74.25 -5.16
N LYS A 828 103.55 73.30 -6.10
CA LYS A 828 104.67 73.03 -7.03
C LYS A 828 104.78 73.98 -8.23
N LYS A 829 103.92 75.01 -8.32
CA LYS A 829 103.89 76.03 -9.39
C LYS A 829 104.06 77.46 -8.88
N ALA A 830 104.10 77.64 -7.55
CA ALA A 830 104.53 78.87 -6.88
C ALA A 830 106.06 78.90 -6.75
#